data_AF-A0A4R0NGT1-F1
#
_entry.id   AF-A0A4R0NGT1-F1
#
_cell.length_a   1.000
_cell.length_b   1.000
_cell.length_c   1.000
_cell.angle_alpha   90.00
_cell.angle_beta   90.00
_cell.angle_gamma   90.00
#
_symmetry.space_group_name_H-M   'P 1'
#
loop_
_entity.id
_entity.type
_entity.pdbx_description
1 polymer ?
#
loop_
_entity_poly.entity_id
_entity_poly.type
_entity_poly.pdbx_seq_one_letter_code
_entity_poly.pdbx_strand_id
1 'polypeptide(L)'
;MPITMNALQNLINNISPSSISNFFKSKISSFKPIKEEFELKSEWRGTFLNPVKVGEVTFSDSDELLIFCCKSNQSLTERSSKKIQFEIAKSLLKEDFKDGAIFVFYDDAGNFRFSFLRKHHGSLDNKYSTWKRYTYFVEPLKQNKTFKIRIDTCQFSDLDKIQDAFSVEKLTKQFYDELFKWYQWTLSEEVGVTFPNNTDIAEDDRVQLEEQIIRLITRILFVWFIKQKDLVPSQLFDIDEIDKVLENFDPKSVNEGNYYNAILQNLFFATLNKSIEERGFAKIVSDRDIKTLYRYSEMFSISETEILNLFKAVPFLNGGLFECLDKTLKQNGVKYALDGFSRNATKSTNGNFKHRAFIPNCVFFDEQKGIIPLLERYNFTVEENAPNEIQVALDPELLGNVFENLLGAFNPETKETARKQSGSFYTPREIVSYMVDESLIYYLIDAFPNVLEKDIRSLFTEDSIASEFASNKVLCANITHKLKEIKILDPACGSGAFPMGILNRMVYVLEKLGCYNETSIYDLKLHLIEECIYGIDIQSIAVQISKLRFFISLVVEQQEIDLTKPEENYKVITLPNLETKFVSANTLIGLKASNKNMLDLNDKVLEEMKTKLWEVRRQHFYAKSANQKKTLRIEDENLRDEIKTYVSANASKPNITYLQKLENEIIQLKNKREDFIGELWVDETEIHSQVSMFDIQAKNPSMFRVDKNLEERAKVDAHIKVIYAEIAKENNKTLNVGFEKEIETIANWNPYDQNASSPFFDVEWMFGLKSEAEKQGCFDLVIGNPPYLRIQGIREANPEFANFLTKEFVSASGSFDLYTVFLEKALSLVNKHGIANYIMPTKWTNASFGAGLRQVVSNKKSACKIINFGSYQVFNASTYTGLQWFKQGSDSLLYFGLDRDLKSNEDLSLYLSSLTDKDATLIPNHKLNKDIWTLTDKAKSKIIEKLNLQPKRISDIFEKIFQGLATSKDDVYFLYDCTFDNNLVNGFSKQLDRIISIEMDFTKPLLKGDGVHRYEDIKTNKVVVFPYKLTNGNADLYTENEIKSRFPLGYSYLKECEDVLRDREKGRLKTDSFWYRYIYPKNLTLFCKEKLVAPEISLGGNFSYDEKGEFYSTTKVYGYIKKENIKESYFFWLGLFNSNLFWYFIKQTGYVLRGGYYTFKTNYILPFPVSGDISVETHLAIENLVKEILMKKNRQSEESTNIQEKEIDNYIYELYQLTTQEISIVEDNALL
;
A
#
# COMPACT_ATOMS: atom_id res chain seq x y z
N MET A 1 -27.83 39.04 8.90
CA MET A 1 -28.27 37.65 9.15
C MET A 1 -29.70 37.72 9.69
N PRO A 2 -30.67 36.84 9.35
CA PRO A 2 -30.69 35.69 8.44
C PRO A 2 -31.91 35.67 7.47
N ILE A 3 -31.71 35.57 6.14
CA ILE A 3 -32.79 35.23 5.18
C ILE A 3 -32.60 33.79 4.64
N THR A 4 -31.40 33.21 4.77
CA THR A 4 -31.08 31.85 4.30
C THR A 4 -31.58 30.73 5.21
N MET A 5 -31.70 30.95 6.54
CA MET A 5 -32.14 29.91 7.49
C MET A 5 -33.56 29.39 7.25
N ASN A 6 -34.44 30.16 6.60
CA ASN A 6 -35.85 29.80 6.46
C ASN A 6 -36.14 28.92 5.22
N ALA A 7 -35.37 29.07 4.13
CA ALA A 7 -35.64 28.36 2.86
C ALA A 7 -35.21 26.88 2.90
N LEU A 8 -34.03 26.58 3.45
CA LEU A 8 -33.54 25.19 3.56
C LEU A 8 -34.34 24.39 4.60
N GLN A 9 -34.71 25.02 5.72
CA GLN A 9 -35.56 24.37 6.72
C GLN A 9 -36.98 24.11 6.18
N ASN A 10 -37.52 25.02 5.36
CA ASN A 10 -38.79 24.79 4.67
C ASN A 10 -38.68 23.68 3.60
N LEU A 11 -37.53 23.57 2.90
CA LEU A 11 -37.28 22.45 1.97
C LEU A 11 -37.34 21.10 2.69
N ILE A 12 -36.74 21.01 3.87
CA ILE A 12 -36.71 19.78 4.68
C ILE A 12 -38.11 19.42 5.20
N ASN A 13 -38.87 20.41 5.68
CA ASN A 13 -40.15 20.15 6.32
C ASN A 13 -41.31 19.98 5.32
N ASN A 14 -41.24 20.59 4.13
CA ASN A 14 -42.34 20.65 3.15
C ASN A 14 -41.80 20.46 1.72
N ILE A 15 -41.32 19.27 1.39
CA ILE A 15 -40.75 18.99 0.06
C ILE A 15 -41.81 19.02 -1.05
N SER A 16 -41.59 19.85 -2.07
CA SER A 16 -42.49 20.02 -3.23
C SER A 16 -41.73 20.67 -4.39
N PRO A 17 -42.21 20.59 -5.63
CA PRO A 17 -41.58 21.29 -6.76
C PRO A 17 -41.43 22.80 -6.49
N SER A 18 -42.41 23.40 -5.82
CA SER A 18 -42.39 24.81 -5.41
C SER A 18 -41.35 25.13 -4.35
N SER A 19 -41.18 24.29 -3.31
CA SER A 19 -40.19 24.55 -2.26
C SER A 19 -38.76 24.34 -2.77
N ILE A 20 -38.54 23.37 -3.68
CA ILE A 20 -37.26 23.18 -4.38
C ILE A 20 -36.92 24.43 -5.22
N SER A 21 -37.88 24.92 -6.02
CA SER A 21 -37.70 26.13 -6.83
C SER A 21 -37.36 27.36 -5.97
N ASN A 22 -38.07 27.54 -4.84
CA ASN A 22 -37.82 28.65 -3.91
C ASN A 22 -36.44 28.56 -3.24
N PHE A 23 -35.99 27.36 -2.88
CA PHE A 23 -34.65 27.15 -2.31
C PHE A 23 -33.57 27.60 -3.29
N PHE A 24 -33.58 27.11 -4.53
CA PHE A 24 -32.57 27.47 -5.53
C PHE A 24 -32.65 28.95 -5.92
N LYS A 25 -33.85 29.53 -6.04
CA LYS A 25 -34.04 30.98 -6.29
C LYS A 25 -33.42 31.84 -5.19
N SER A 26 -33.41 31.36 -3.93
CA SER A 26 -32.80 32.08 -2.81
C SER A 26 -31.28 32.00 -2.76
N LYS A 27 -30.70 30.93 -3.33
CA LYS A 27 -29.25 30.65 -3.31
C LYS A 27 -28.54 31.11 -4.58
N ILE A 28 -29.21 31.06 -5.73
CA ILE A 28 -28.62 31.30 -7.05
C ILE A 28 -29.41 32.39 -7.78
N SER A 29 -28.75 33.52 -8.04
CA SER A 29 -29.38 34.66 -8.72
C SER A 29 -29.69 34.41 -10.20
N SER A 30 -28.95 33.53 -10.88
CA SER A 30 -29.15 33.16 -12.30
C SER A 30 -30.17 32.03 -12.51
N PHE A 31 -30.81 31.51 -11.46
CA PHE A 31 -31.76 30.40 -11.55
C PHE A 31 -33.03 30.78 -12.32
N LYS A 32 -33.34 30.01 -13.37
CA LYS A 32 -34.55 30.15 -14.19
C LYS A 32 -35.53 29.01 -13.84
N PRO A 33 -36.69 29.31 -13.23
CA PRO A 33 -37.70 28.29 -12.97
C PRO A 33 -38.37 27.84 -14.26
N ILE A 34 -38.46 26.52 -14.46
CA ILE A 34 -39.11 25.86 -15.59
C ILE A 34 -40.04 24.79 -15.03
N LYS A 35 -41.13 24.46 -15.73
CA LYS A 35 -41.99 23.34 -15.38
C LYS A 35 -42.29 22.53 -16.63
N GLU A 36 -41.51 21.48 -16.84
CA GLU A 36 -41.60 20.59 -17.99
C GLU A 36 -41.64 19.14 -17.50
N GLU A 37 -42.59 18.34 -17.98
CA GLU A 37 -42.81 16.95 -17.57
C GLU A 37 -42.27 15.98 -18.62
N PHE A 38 -41.59 14.93 -18.18
CA PHE A 38 -41.00 13.91 -19.05
C PHE A 38 -41.69 12.56 -18.82
N GLU A 39 -41.94 11.80 -19.89
CA GLU A 39 -42.53 10.46 -19.77
C GLU A 39 -41.49 9.41 -19.33
N LEU A 40 -41.80 8.66 -18.27
CA LEU A 40 -41.00 7.50 -17.87
C LEU A 40 -41.25 6.29 -18.79
N LYS A 41 -40.23 5.43 -18.93
CA LYS A 41 -40.37 4.10 -19.53
C LYS A 41 -41.40 3.24 -18.79
N SER A 42 -42.07 2.34 -19.52
CA SER A 42 -43.15 1.48 -19.00
C SER A 42 -42.76 0.68 -17.74
N GLU A 43 -41.48 0.31 -17.63
CA GLU A 43 -40.89 -0.45 -16.53
C GLU A 43 -40.89 0.29 -15.18
N TRP A 44 -40.95 1.62 -15.17
CA TRP A 44 -40.80 2.44 -13.95
C TRP A 44 -42.08 3.16 -13.50
N ARG A 45 -43.11 3.19 -14.36
CA ARG A 45 -44.40 3.88 -14.12
C ARG A 45 -45.18 3.37 -12.91
N GLY A 46 -44.87 2.18 -12.41
CA GLY A 46 -45.45 1.65 -11.16
C GLY A 46 -44.85 2.26 -9.88
N THR A 47 -43.57 2.64 -9.91
CA THR A 47 -42.79 3.02 -8.72
C THR A 47 -42.59 4.53 -8.60
N PHE A 48 -42.50 5.23 -9.73
CA PHE A 48 -42.28 6.67 -9.80
C PHE A 48 -43.26 7.35 -10.76
N LEU A 49 -43.66 8.58 -10.41
CA LEU A 49 -44.41 9.47 -11.28
C LEU A 49 -43.48 10.15 -12.29
N ASN A 50 -44.06 10.75 -13.32
CA ASN A 50 -43.31 11.46 -14.35
C ASN A 50 -42.38 12.54 -13.73
N PRO A 51 -41.08 12.55 -14.03
CA PRO A 51 -40.14 13.55 -13.55
C PRO A 51 -40.45 14.93 -14.15
N VAL A 52 -40.32 15.95 -13.31
CA VAL A 52 -40.58 17.36 -13.65
C VAL A 52 -39.26 18.11 -13.59
N LYS A 53 -38.85 18.79 -14.67
CA LYS A 53 -37.78 19.79 -14.66
C LYS A 53 -38.30 21.04 -13.94
N VAL A 54 -37.65 21.43 -12.85
CA VAL A 54 -38.03 22.52 -11.94
C VAL A 54 -37.29 23.83 -12.27
N GLY A 55 -36.15 23.73 -12.94
CA GLY A 55 -35.41 24.88 -13.42
C GLY A 55 -34.03 24.54 -13.97
N GLU A 56 -33.36 25.58 -14.44
CA GLU A 56 -31.99 25.53 -14.98
C GLU A 56 -31.18 26.72 -14.50
N VAL A 57 -29.86 26.54 -14.42
CA VAL A 57 -28.90 27.58 -14.01
C VAL A 57 -27.78 27.60 -15.05
N THR A 58 -27.41 28.79 -15.49
CA THR A 58 -26.20 29.02 -16.30
C THR A 58 -25.16 29.74 -15.44
N PHE A 59 -23.95 29.19 -15.36
CA PHE A 59 -22.81 29.80 -14.66
C PHE A 59 -21.99 30.70 -15.60
N SER A 60 -21.06 31.48 -15.05
CA SER A 60 -20.21 32.41 -15.83
C SER A 60 -19.30 31.70 -16.84
N ASP A 61 -18.98 30.43 -16.59
CA ASP A 61 -17.93 29.67 -17.30
C ASP A 61 -18.51 28.77 -18.40
N SER A 62 -19.73 29.03 -18.87
CA SER A 62 -20.51 28.24 -19.86
C SER A 62 -21.12 26.93 -19.34
N ASP A 63 -20.78 26.50 -18.12
CA ASP A 63 -21.40 25.35 -17.47
C ASP A 63 -22.87 25.61 -17.13
N GLU A 64 -23.71 24.58 -17.22
CA GLU A 64 -25.08 24.66 -16.71
C GLU A 64 -25.48 23.51 -15.81
N LEU A 65 -26.43 23.81 -14.93
CA LEU A 65 -27.01 22.88 -13.97
C LEU A 65 -28.51 22.75 -14.20
N LEU A 66 -28.96 21.52 -14.46
CA LEU A 66 -30.38 21.19 -14.57
C LEU A 66 -30.91 20.69 -13.22
N ILE A 67 -32.14 21.07 -12.86
CA ILE A 67 -32.77 20.64 -11.60
C ILE A 67 -34.08 19.92 -11.92
N PHE A 68 -34.16 18.66 -11.51
CA PHE A 68 -35.33 17.79 -11.68
C PHE A 68 -35.89 17.37 -10.34
N CYS A 69 -37.21 17.12 -10.30
CA CYS A 69 -37.86 16.47 -9.18
C CYS A 69 -38.74 15.32 -9.66
N CYS A 70 -38.85 14.26 -8.86
CA CYS A 70 -39.64 13.08 -9.19
C CYS A 70 -40.28 12.52 -7.93
N LYS A 71 -41.60 12.33 -7.97
CA LYS A 71 -42.37 11.80 -6.83
C LYS A 71 -42.42 10.28 -6.90
N SER A 72 -42.12 9.60 -5.80
CA SER A 72 -42.28 8.15 -5.68
C SER A 72 -43.68 7.78 -5.20
N ASN A 73 -44.22 6.68 -5.73
CA ASN A 73 -45.46 6.08 -5.25
C ASN A 73 -45.24 5.15 -4.04
N GLN A 74 -43.98 4.91 -3.67
CA GLN A 74 -43.57 4.08 -2.54
C GLN A 74 -42.77 4.92 -1.54
N SER A 75 -42.76 4.51 -0.28
CA SER A 75 -41.93 5.16 0.74
C SER A 75 -40.44 5.02 0.38
N LEU A 76 -39.74 6.14 0.40
CA LEU A 76 -38.30 6.18 0.21
C LEU A 76 -37.63 5.84 1.53
N THR A 77 -36.79 4.81 1.52
CA THR A 77 -35.90 4.47 2.62
C THR A 77 -34.47 4.80 2.22
N GLU A 78 -33.48 4.61 3.10
CA GLU A 78 -32.08 4.71 2.68
C GLU A 78 -31.76 3.77 1.50
N ARG A 79 -32.46 2.63 1.37
CA ARG A 79 -32.15 1.56 0.41
C ARG A 79 -33.03 1.51 -0.83
N SER A 80 -34.31 1.86 -0.71
CA SER A 80 -35.28 1.55 -1.76
C SER A 80 -34.97 2.29 -3.05
N SER A 81 -35.00 1.60 -4.19
CA SER A 81 -35.00 2.22 -5.52
C SER A 81 -33.76 3.07 -5.86
N LYS A 82 -32.60 2.91 -5.19
CA LYS A 82 -31.34 3.62 -5.50
C LYS A 82 -30.92 3.46 -6.97
N LYS A 83 -30.81 2.20 -7.42
CA LYS A 83 -30.47 1.84 -8.80
C LYS A 83 -31.49 2.35 -9.81
N ILE A 84 -32.79 2.19 -9.53
CA ILE A 84 -33.88 2.67 -10.40
C ILE A 84 -33.82 4.20 -10.56
N GLN A 85 -33.59 4.94 -9.47
CA GLN A 85 -33.46 6.40 -9.52
C GLN A 85 -32.24 6.84 -10.33
N PHE A 86 -31.11 6.12 -10.22
CA PHE A 86 -29.93 6.41 -11.03
C PHE A 86 -30.21 6.15 -12.52
N GLU A 87 -30.89 5.06 -12.86
CA GLU A 87 -31.29 4.77 -14.24
C GLU A 87 -32.30 5.77 -14.80
N ILE A 88 -33.26 6.23 -13.98
CA ILE A 88 -34.17 7.32 -14.36
C ILE A 88 -33.37 8.58 -14.68
N ALA A 89 -32.47 8.99 -13.77
CA ALA A 89 -31.64 10.17 -13.96
C ALA A 89 -30.76 10.04 -15.23
N LYS A 90 -30.10 8.90 -15.42
CA LYS A 90 -29.26 8.59 -16.59
C LYS A 90 -30.06 8.56 -17.89
N SER A 91 -31.30 8.07 -17.86
CA SER A 91 -32.17 8.03 -19.05
C SER A 91 -32.61 9.41 -19.50
N LEU A 92 -32.91 10.31 -18.56
CA LEU A 92 -33.30 11.70 -18.82
C LEU A 92 -32.12 12.53 -19.34
N LEU A 93 -30.89 12.11 -19.05
CA LEU A 93 -29.66 12.77 -19.45
C LEU A 93 -29.07 12.25 -20.78
N LYS A 94 -29.69 11.25 -21.45
CA LYS A 94 -29.13 10.57 -22.63
C LYS A 94 -29.44 11.22 -23.98
N GLU A 95 -30.33 12.22 -24.06
CA GLU A 95 -30.81 12.81 -25.32
C GLU A 95 -30.40 14.28 -25.50
N ASP A 96 -29.10 14.56 -25.64
CA ASP A 96 -28.52 15.91 -25.77
C ASP A 96 -28.50 16.76 -24.47
N PHE A 97 -27.31 17.31 -24.17
CA PHE A 97 -27.01 18.46 -23.28
C PHE A 97 -26.59 18.29 -21.77
N LYS A 98 -25.39 18.86 -21.48
CA LYS A 98 -24.81 19.55 -20.26
C LYS A 98 -24.14 18.83 -19.08
N ASP A 99 -23.28 19.60 -18.39
CA ASP A 99 -22.15 19.22 -17.51
C ASP A 99 -22.53 18.73 -16.09
N GLY A 100 -23.73 19.07 -15.58
CA GLY A 100 -24.23 18.58 -14.30
C GLY A 100 -25.74 18.72 -14.09
N ALA A 101 -26.32 17.92 -13.20
CA ALA A 101 -27.74 17.94 -12.86
C ALA A 101 -28.01 17.58 -11.39
N ILE A 102 -29.02 18.17 -10.78
CA ILE A 102 -29.55 17.78 -9.47
C ILE A 102 -30.91 17.11 -9.64
N PHE A 103 -31.05 15.92 -9.09
CA PHE A 103 -32.31 15.17 -9.03
C PHE A 103 -32.79 15.09 -7.58
N VAL A 104 -34.04 15.48 -7.37
CA VAL A 104 -34.71 15.37 -6.07
C VAL A 104 -35.84 14.36 -6.14
N PHE A 105 -35.63 13.18 -5.57
CA PHE A 105 -36.67 12.16 -5.45
C PHE A 105 -37.33 12.29 -4.08
N TYR A 106 -38.66 12.35 -4.00
CA TYR A 106 -39.37 12.50 -2.73
C TYR A 106 -40.62 11.62 -2.65
N ASP A 107 -41.05 11.28 -1.43
CA ASP A 107 -42.26 10.48 -1.14
C ASP A 107 -43.37 11.29 -0.44
N ASP A 108 -44.49 10.64 -0.16
CA ASP A 108 -45.63 11.24 0.56
C ASP A 108 -45.35 11.50 2.05
N ALA A 109 -44.35 10.83 2.64
CA ALA A 109 -43.93 11.06 4.03
C ALA A 109 -42.99 12.27 4.18
N GLY A 110 -42.57 12.86 3.06
CA GLY A 110 -41.66 14.00 3.02
C GLY A 110 -40.17 13.61 3.02
N ASN A 111 -39.84 12.32 2.96
CA ASN A 111 -38.46 11.87 2.81
C ASN A 111 -37.99 12.18 1.39
N PHE A 112 -36.75 12.63 1.25
CA PHE A 112 -36.20 12.91 -0.08
C PHE A 112 -34.73 12.56 -0.22
N ARG A 113 -34.34 12.26 -1.46
CA ARG A 113 -32.96 12.13 -1.89
C ARG A 113 -32.57 13.32 -2.73
N PHE A 114 -31.54 14.02 -2.28
CA PHE A 114 -30.94 15.13 -2.99
C PHE A 114 -29.68 14.64 -3.68
N SER A 115 -29.78 14.36 -4.98
CA SER A 115 -28.74 13.71 -5.77
C SER A 115 -28.11 14.69 -6.77
N PHE A 116 -26.81 14.91 -6.68
CA PHE A 116 -26.03 15.63 -7.69
C PHE A 116 -25.37 14.63 -8.62
N LEU A 117 -25.64 14.74 -9.91
CA LEU A 117 -25.00 13.99 -10.97
C LEU A 117 -24.11 14.94 -11.75
N ARG A 118 -22.84 14.57 -11.91
CA ARG A 118 -21.91 15.32 -12.76
C ARG A 118 -21.34 14.37 -13.81
N LYS A 119 -21.21 14.89 -15.02
CA LYS A 119 -20.48 14.20 -16.08
C LYS A 119 -19.00 14.47 -15.87
N HIS A 120 -18.22 13.42 -15.61
CA HIS A 120 -16.78 13.61 -15.50
C HIS A 120 -16.15 13.45 -16.88
N HIS A 121 -15.56 14.53 -17.37
CA HIS A 121 -14.81 14.55 -18.62
C HIS A 121 -13.35 14.27 -18.27
N GLY A 122 -12.80 13.18 -18.81
CA GLY A 122 -11.36 12.97 -18.77
C GLY A 122 -10.65 14.16 -19.42
N SER A 123 -9.48 14.52 -18.90
CA SER A 123 -8.78 15.76 -19.22
C SER A 123 -8.43 16.00 -20.70
N LEU A 124 -8.60 15.04 -21.62
CA LEU A 124 -8.71 15.25 -23.08
C LEU A 124 -9.26 14.00 -23.79
N ASP A 125 -9.91 14.24 -24.94
CA ASP A 125 -10.85 13.39 -25.69
C ASP A 125 -12.17 13.12 -24.95
N ASN A 126 -13.21 13.88 -25.34
CA ASN A 126 -14.65 13.72 -25.00
C ASN A 126 -15.24 12.31 -25.33
N LYS A 127 -14.42 11.28 -25.49
CA LYS A 127 -14.80 9.92 -25.90
C LYS A 127 -15.34 9.06 -24.77
N TYR A 128 -14.99 9.32 -23.51
CA TYR A 128 -15.44 8.52 -22.37
C TYR A 128 -15.92 9.41 -21.23
N SER A 129 -17.23 9.36 -20.98
CA SER A 129 -17.86 10.02 -19.84
C SER A 129 -18.55 9.00 -18.96
N THR A 130 -18.12 8.88 -17.71
CA THR A 130 -18.86 8.16 -16.68
C THR A 130 -19.67 9.16 -15.86
N TRP A 131 -20.88 8.75 -15.49
CA TRP A 131 -21.75 9.54 -14.62
C TRP A 131 -21.47 9.11 -13.17
N LYS A 132 -21.13 10.07 -12.32
CA LYS A 132 -21.10 9.85 -10.87
C LYS A 132 -22.30 10.52 -10.23
N ARG A 133 -22.93 9.82 -9.30
CA ARG A 133 -24.03 10.31 -8.49
C ARG A 133 -23.60 10.46 -7.04
N TYR A 134 -23.70 11.67 -6.52
CA TYR A 134 -23.53 11.99 -5.11
C TYR A 134 -24.88 12.26 -4.48
N THR A 135 -25.25 11.57 -3.40
CA THR A 135 -26.60 11.66 -2.84
C THR A 135 -26.59 11.90 -1.34
N TYR A 136 -27.40 12.87 -0.92
CA TYR A 136 -27.89 12.96 0.45
C TYR A 136 -29.26 12.29 0.56
N PHE A 137 -29.46 11.48 1.60
CA PHE A 137 -30.78 11.08 2.04
C PHE A 137 -31.19 11.97 3.23
N VAL A 138 -32.41 12.50 3.19
CA VAL A 138 -32.92 13.47 4.16
C VAL A 138 -34.30 13.02 4.63
N GLU A 139 -34.43 12.89 5.95
CA GLU A 139 -35.68 12.52 6.61
C GLU A 139 -36.13 13.70 7.49
N PRO A 140 -37.36 14.24 7.32
CA PRO A 140 -37.81 15.42 8.06
C PRO A 140 -37.72 15.28 9.59
N LEU A 141 -37.89 14.07 10.10
CA LEU A 141 -37.86 13.75 11.54
C LEU A 141 -36.42 13.71 12.13
N LYS A 142 -35.38 13.64 11.30
CA LYS A 142 -33.97 13.60 11.74
C LYS A 142 -33.33 15.00 11.75
N GLN A 143 -32.24 15.17 12.50
CA GLN A 143 -31.57 16.47 12.61
C GLN A 143 -30.93 16.95 11.30
N ASN A 144 -30.47 16.02 10.44
CA ASN A 144 -29.87 16.26 9.12
C ASN A 144 -28.72 17.30 9.13
N LYS A 145 -27.91 17.33 10.20
CA LYS A 145 -26.87 18.34 10.43
C LYS A 145 -25.87 18.43 9.27
N THR A 146 -25.38 17.30 8.74
CA THR A 146 -24.41 17.28 7.63
C THR A 146 -24.97 17.93 6.37
N PHE A 147 -26.19 17.57 5.97
CA PHE A 147 -26.88 18.18 4.82
C PHE A 147 -27.08 19.67 5.04
N LYS A 148 -27.59 20.07 6.22
CA LYS A 148 -27.80 21.48 6.56
C LYS A 148 -26.52 22.30 6.47
N ILE A 149 -25.44 21.85 7.10
CA ILE A 149 -24.17 22.60 7.14
C ILE A 149 -23.58 22.74 5.74
N ARG A 150 -23.48 21.64 4.98
CA ARG A 150 -22.78 21.65 3.69
C ARG A 150 -23.59 22.33 2.58
N ILE A 151 -24.90 22.11 2.55
CA ILE A 151 -25.77 22.75 1.56
C ILE A 151 -26.03 24.22 1.90
N ASP A 152 -26.10 24.60 3.18
CA ASP A 152 -26.26 26.01 3.54
C ASP A 152 -24.99 26.84 3.28
N THR A 153 -23.81 26.28 3.57
CA THR A 153 -22.52 26.95 3.33
C THR A 153 -22.06 26.90 1.87
N CYS A 154 -22.65 26.04 1.05
CA CYS A 154 -22.37 25.98 -0.38
C CYS A 154 -22.80 27.29 -1.06
N GLN A 155 -21.86 27.92 -1.78
CA GLN A 155 -22.10 29.17 -2.50
C GLN A 155 -22.85 28.96 -3.83
N PHE A 156 -23.00 27.71 -4.31
CA PHE A 156 -23.61 27.37 -5.60
C PHE A 156 -23.16 28.28 -6.76
N SER A 157 -21.88 28.67 -6.80
CA SER A 157 -21.35 29.59 -7.82
C SER A 157 -20.87 28.90 -9.09
N ASP A 158 -20.49 27.63 -8.98
CA ASP A 158 -19.88 26.81 -10.03
C ASP A 158 -20.08 25.32 -9.67
N LEU A 159 -19.87 24.44 -10.65
CA LEU A 159 -20.05 22.99 -10.47
C LEU A 159 -19.02 22.37 -9.49
N ASP A 160 -17.82 22.94 -9.38
CA ASP A 160 -16.77 22.43 -8.49
C ASP A 160 -17.11 22.67 -7.01
N LYS A 161 -17.61 23.85 -6.65
CA LYS A 161 -18.09 24.16 -5.29
C LYS A 161 -19.33 23.35 -4.92
N ILE A 162 -20.17 23.00 -5.89
CA ILE A 162 -21.28 22.08 -5.67
C ILE A 162 -20.71 20.68 -5.42
N GLN A 163 -19.81 20.17 -6.26
CA GLN A 163 -19.16 18.87 -6.03
C GLN A 163 -18.44 18.80 -4.69
N ASP A 164 -17.77 19.88 -4.28
CA ASP A 164 -17.13 20.04 -2.98
C ASP A 164 -18.12 19.89 -1.83
N ALA A 165 -19.31 20.48 -1.95
CA ALA A 165 -20.36 20.30 -0.96
C ALA A 165 -20.75 18.82 -0.81
N PHE A 166 -20.65 18.03 -1.87
CA PHE A 166 -20.97 16.59 -1.87
C PHE A 166 -19.75 15.66 -1.68
N SER A 167 -18.54 16.19 -1.50
CA SER A 167 -17.32 15.38 -1.35
C SER A 167 -17.27 14.58 -0.04
N VAL A 168 -17.28 13.24 -0.16
CA VAL A 168 -17.12 12.31 0.97
C VAL A 168 -15.70 12.35 1.54
N GLU A 169 -14.67 12.45 0.70
CA GLU A 169 -13.28 12.53 1.18
C GLU A 169 -13.06 13.70 2.14
N LYS A 170 -13.62 14.88 1.80
CA LYS A 170 -13.58 16.05 2.70
C LYS A 170 -14.37 15.81 3.99
N LEU A 171 -15.51 15.11 3.92
CA LEU A 171 -16.30 14.74 5.10
C LEU A 171 -15.52 13.82 6.03
N THR A 172 -14.96 12.74 5.48
CA THR A 172 -14.17 11.74 6.20
C THR A 172 -12.93 12.35 6.83
N LYS A 173 -12.23 13.23 6.11
CA LYS A 173 -11.07 13.95 6.65
C LYS A 173 -11.45 14.84 7.84
N GLN A 174 -12.53 15.60 7.72
CA GLN A 174 -12.99 16.45 8.81
C GLN A 174 -13.38 15.63 10.05
N PHE A 175 -14.16 14.57 9.86
CA PHE A 175 -14.53 13.65 10.95
C PHE A 175 -13.30 13.07 11.63
N TYR A 176 -12.32 12.63 10.84
CA TYR A 176 -11.05 12.12 11.35
C TYR A 176 -10.31 13.17 12.18
N ASP A 177 -10.16 14.40 11.69
CA ASP A 177 -9.43 15.46 12.40
C ASP A 177 -10.09 15.77 13.76
N GLU A 178 -11.43 15.70 13.83
CA GLU A 178 -12.18 15.87 15.08
C GLU A 178 -12.04 14.63 16.00
N LEU A 179 -12.13 13.42 15.47
CA LEU A 179 -11.97 12.18 16.22
C LEU A 179 -10.53 12.02 16.77
N PHE A 180 -9.53 12.47 16.01
CA PHE A 180 -8.14 12.48 16.45
C PHE A 180 -7.93 13.43 17.62
N LYS A 181 -8.56 14.63 17.59
CA LYS A 181 -8.56 15.56 18.73
C LYS A 181 -9.21 14.94 19.96
N TRP A 182 -10.33 14.22 19.79
CA TRP A 182 -10.94 13.45 20.88
C TRP A 182 -9.98 12.41 21.44
N TYR A 183 -9.33 11.62 20.57
CA TYR A 183 -8.38 10.58 20.98
C TYR A 183 -7.22 11.15 21.81
N GLN A 184 -6.61 12.25 21.35
CA GLN A 184 -5.53 12.91 22.09
C GLN A 184 -5.99 13.48 23.42
N TRP A 185 -7.20 14.04 23.47
CA TRP A 185 -7.79 14.55 24.70
C TRP A 185 -8.09 13.45 25.71
N THR A 186 -8.65 12.32 25.27
CA THR A 186 -8.96 11.15 26.11
C THR A 186 -7.70 10.51 26.71
N LEU A 187 -6.56 10.55 26.00
CA LEU A 187 -5.27 10.08 26.51
C LEU A 187 -4.60 11.06 27.48
N SER A 188 -5.06 12.30 27.55
CA SER A 188 -4.44 13.31 28.41
C SER A 188 -4.63 12.97 29.88
N GLU A 189 -3.63 13.30 30.70
CA GLU A 189 -3.71 13.02 32.13
C GLU A 189 -4.85 13.78 32.83
N GLU A 190 -5.23 14.94 32.27
CA GLU A 190 -6.32 15.81 32.73
C GLU A 190 -7.68 15.09 32.81
N VAL A 191 -7.94 14.14 31.89
CA VAL A 191 -9.21 13.41 31.84
C VAL A 191 -9.23 12.26 32.85
N GLY A 192 -8.07 11.66 33.16
CA GLY A 192 -8.01 10.62 34.20
C GLY A 192 -8.50 9.24 33.78
N VAL A 193 -8.53 8.90 32.49
CA VAL A 193 -8.90 7.54 32.03
C VAL A 193 -7.89 6.49 32.51
N THR A 194 -8.40 5.35 32.98
CA THR A 194 -7.58 4.20 33.40
C THR A 194 -8.21 2.87 32.99
N PHE A 195 -7.35 1.93 32.62
CA PHE A 195 -7.72 0.56 32.27
C PHE A 195 -6.73 -0.38 32.94
N PRO A 196 -7.19 -1.30 33.81
CA PRO A 196 -6.26 -2.20 34.47
C PRO A 196 -5.60 -3.14 33.44
N ASN A 197 -4.31 -3.43 33.61
CA ASN A 197 -3.61 -4.39 32.77
C ASN A 197 -3.14 -5.57 33.63
N ASN A 198 -1.99 -5.45 34.28
CA ASN A 198 -1.46 -6.36 35.29
C ASN A 198 -1.93 -5.94 36.68
N THR A 199 -2.82 -6.73 37.27
CA THR A 199 -3.42 -6.39 38.56
C THR A 199 -2.44 -6.46 39.73
N ASP A 200 -1.21 -6.98 39.58
CA ASP A 200 -0.20 -7.00 40.64
C ASP A 200 0.66 -5.72 40.70
N ILE A 201 0.59 -4.85 39.68
CA ILE A 201 1.38 -3.62 39.57
C ILE A 201 0.45 -2.42 39.72
N ALA A 202 0.76 -1.51 40.65
CA ALA A 202 -0.12 -0.38 40.98
C ALA A 202 -0.21 0.69 39.87
N GLU A 203 0.87 0.92 39.11
CA GLU A 203 0.98 1.96 38.07
C GLU A 203 0.75 1.44 36.63
N ASP A 204 0.28 0.20 36.48
CA ASP A 204 0.13 -0.44 35.16
C ASP A 204 -1.20 -0.12 34.46
N ASP A 205 -2.08 0.65 35.12
CA ASP A 205 -3.42 1.01 34.65
C ASP A 205 -3.45 2.07 33.53
N ARG A 206 -2.27 2.52 33.11
CA ARG A 206 -2.03 3.35 31.92
C ARG A 206 -1.06 2.73 30.93
N VAL A 207 -0.63 1.49 31.14
CA VAL A 207 0.25 0.78 30.22
C VAL A 207 -0.60 0.22 29.07
N GLN A 208 -0.24 0.58 27.83
CA GLN A 208 -1.00 0.28 26.60
C GLN A 208 -2.38 0.97 26.51
N LEU A 209 -2.55 2.12 27.18
CA LEU A 209 -3.79 2.89 27.15
C LEU A 209 -4.22 3.24 25.72
N GLU A 210 -3.27 3.53 24.84
CA GLU A 210 -3.50 3.79 23.41
C GLU A 210 -4.25 2.65 22.73
N GLU A 211 -3.81 1.41 22.91
CA GLU A 211 -4.44 0.22 22.32
C GLU A 211 -5.85 -0.01 22.88
N GLN A 212 -6.05 0.25 24.18
CA GLN A 212 -7.35 0.11 24.84
C GLN A 212 -8.35 1.18 24.38
N ILE A 213 -7.92 2.43 24.24
CA ILE A 213 -8.76 3.51 23.71
C ILE A 213 -9.10 3.27 22.23
N ILE A 214 -8.15 2.81 21.43
CA ILE A 214 -8.41 2.41 20.04
C ILE A 214 -9.51 1.34 20.00
N ARG A 215 -9.39 0.28 20.82
CA ARG A 215 -10.39 -0.80 20.92
C ARG A 215 -11.76 -0.28 21.37
N LEU A 216 -11.79 0.66 22.32
CA LEU A 216 -13.01 1.31 22.77
C LEU A 216 -13.69 2.08 21.63
N ILE A 217 -12.96 2.94 20.91
CA ILE A 217 -13.48 3.67 19.76
C ILE A 217 -14.05 2.68 18.73
N THR A 218 -13.32 1.60 18.43
CA THR A 218 -13.76 0.56 17.47
C THR A 218 -15.11 -0.03 17.85
N ARG A 219 -15.29 -0.38 19.13
CA ARG A 219 -16.57 -0.92 19.65
C ARG A 219 -17.69 0.13 19.58
N ILE A 220 -17.41 1.38 19.94
CA ILE A 220 -18.40 2.47 19.90
C ILE A 220 -18.82 2.76 18.45
N LEU A 221 -17.87 2.88 17.53
CA LEU A 221 -18.17 3.11 16.11
C LEU A 221 -18.99 1.98 15.51
N PHE A 222 -18.66 0.72 15.83
CA PHE A 222 -19.48 -0.41 15.37
C PHE A 222 -20.91 -0.35 15.93
N VAL A 223 -21.05 -0.10 17.23
CA VAL A 223 -22.37 0.06 17.86
C VAL A 223 -23.13 1.21 17.22
N TRP A 224 -22.45 2.30 16.87
CA TRP A 224 -23.06 3.44 16.18
C TRP A 224 -23.53 3.11 14.76
N PHE A 225 -22.79 2.27 14.02
CA PHE A 225 -23.21 1.77 12.71
C PHE A 225 -24.46 0.87 12.82
N ILE A 226 -24.47 -0.10 13.74
CA ILE A 226 -25.63 -0.98 13.91
C ILE A 226 -26.84 -0.26 14.54
N LYS A 227 -26.63 0.84 15.27
CA LYS A 227 -27.71 1.72 15.76
C LYS A 227 -28.52 2.29 14.58
N GLN A 228 -27.90 2.58 13.43
CA GLN A 228 -28.61 3.04 12.23
C GLN A 228 -29.57 1.98 11.65
N LYS A 229 -29.48 0.73 12.12
CA LYS A 229 -30.36 -0.38 11.77
C LYS A 229 -31.49 -0.63 12.79
N ASP A 230 -31.64 0.26 13.77
CA ASP A 230 -32.57 0.13 14.90
C ASP A 230 -32.36 -1.15 15.73
N LEU A 231 -31.19 -1.79 15.60
CA LEU A 231 -30.80 -2.96 16.40
C LEU A 231 -30.34 -2.58 17.81
N VAL A 232 -29.95 -1.32 18.00
CA VAL A 232 -29.56 -0.79 19.31
C VAL A 232 -30.47 0.39 19.64
N PRO A 233 -31.16 0.37 20.80
CA PRO A 233 -32.05 1.44 21.20
C PRO A 233 -31.34 2.80 21.25
N SER A 234 -31.93 3.82 20.61
CA SER A 234 -31.34 5.16 20.59
C SER A 234 -31.32 5.83 21.97
N GLN A 235 -32.22 5.41 22.87
CA GLN A 235 -32.31 5.87 24.25
C GLN A 235 -31.00 5.63 25.05
N LEU A 236 -30.17 4.66 24.65
CA LEU A 236 -28.89 4.36 25.32
C LEU A 236 -27.79 5.42 25.08
N PHE A 237 -28.07 6.43 24.26
CA PHE A 237 -27.14 7.51 23.91
C PHE A 237 -27.72 8.90 24.18
N ASP A 238 -28.98 8.98 24.61
CA ASP A 238 -29.67 10.23 24.89
C ASP A 238 -29.49 10.62 26.35
N ILE A 239 -29.04 11.86 26.60
CA ILE A 239 -28.73 12.37 27.94
C ILE A 239 -29.98 12.35 28.84
N ASP A 240 -31.14 12.75 28.31
CA ASP A 240 -32.38 12.88 29.10
C ASP A 240 -32.94 11.50 29.48
N GLU A 241 -32.71 10.48 28.65
CA GLU A 241 -33.09 9.11 28.95
C GLU A 241 -32.10 8.42 29.89
N ILE A 242 -30.80 8.68 29.74
CA ILE A 242 -29.77 8.11 30.61
C ILE A 242 -29.89 8.66 32.03
N ASP A 243 -30.21 9.95 32.21
CA ASP A 243 -30.42 10.58 33.52
C ASP A 243 -31.57 9.93 34.31
N LYS A 244 -32.59 9.41 33.61
CA LYS A 244 -33.68 8.63 34.24
C LYS A 244 -33.27 7.23 34.67
N VAL A 245 -32.22 6.68 34.05
CA VAL A 245 -31.82 5.27 34.17
C VAL A 245 -30.66 5.08 35.14
N LEU A 246 -29.69 6.01 35.18
CA LEU A 246 -28.49 5.92 36.02
C LEU A 246 -28.63 6.71 37.33
N GLU A 247 -28.06 6.19 38.41
CA GLU A 247 -27.95 6.94 39.68
C GLU A 247 -26.77 7.92 39.61
N ASN A 248 -27.01 9.17 40.04
CA ASN A 248 -26.01 10.25 40.10
C ASN A 248 -25.28 10.41 38.75
N PHE A 249 -26.02 10.65 37.67
CA PHE A 249 -25.43 10.86 36.36
C PHE A 249 -25.16 12.35 36.11
N ASP A 250 -23.88 12.73 36.13
CA ASP A 250 -23.45 14.01 35.55
C ASP A 250 -22.75 13.77 34.20
N PRO A 251 -23.32 14.23 33.06
CA PRO A 251 -22.73 14.06 31.74
C PRO A 251 -21.40 14.79 31.56
N LYS A 252 -21.11 15.81 32.38
CA LYS A 252 -19.88 16.64 32.29
C LYS A 252 -18.83 16.26 33.35
N SER A 253 -19.10 15.25 34.17
CA SER A 253 -18.21 14.86 35.25
C SER A 253 -16.93 14.20 34.75
N VAL A 254 -15.80 14.62 35.33
CA VAL A 254 -14.48 13.98 35.21
C VAL A 254 -14.26 12.89 36.28
N ASN A 255 -15.10 12.88 37.32
CA ASN A 255 -14.94 11.99 38.48
C ASN A 255 -15.92 10.81 38.47
N GLU A 256 -16.97 10.89 37.65
CA GLU A 256 -17.98 9.85 37.51
C GLU A 256 -17.86 9.17 36.14
N GLY A 257 -17.89 7.84 36.14
CA GLY A 257 -17.80 7.00 34.94
C GLY A 257 -18.87 5.91 34.93
N ASN A 258 -20.07 6.23 35.42
CA ASN A 258 -21.19 5.30 35.50
C ASN A 258 -21.73 4.92 34.11
N TYR A 259 -21.68 5.82 33.11
CA TYR A 259 -22.14 5.51 31.75
C TYR A 259 -21.35 4.36 31.11
N TYR A 260 -20.02 4.43 31.13
CA TYR A 260 -19.19 3.37 30.54
C TYR A 260 -19.40 2.03 31.24
N ASN A 261 -19.36 2.02 32.58
CA ASN A 261 -19.46 0.80 33.37
C ASN A 261 -20.86 0.18 33.31
N ALA A 262 -21.92 0.96 33.52
CA ALA A 262 -23.28 0.46 33.61
C ALA A 262 -23.92 0.24 32.23
N ILE A 263 -23.70 1.12 31.25
CA ILE A 263 -24.33 1.03 29.93
C ILE A 263 -23.42 0.31 28.93
N LEU A 264 -22.24 0.87 28.63
CA LEU A 264 -21.42 0.38 27.51
C LEU A 264 -20.78 -0.99 27.76
N GLN A 265 -20.21 -1.25 28.94
CA GLN A 265 -19.64 -2.57 29.26
C GLN A 265 -20.70 -3.67 29.24
N ASN A 266 -21.90 -3.41 29.79
CA ASN A 266 -23.01 -4.37 29.75
C ASN A 266 -23.54 -4.55 28.32
N LEU A 267 -23.60 -3.49 27.51
CA LEU A 267 -23.95 -3.58 26.08
C LEU A 267 -22.96 -4.48 25.33
N PHE A 268 -21.66 -4.25 25.51
CA PHE A 268 -20.61 -5.03 24.86
C PHE A 268 -20.64 -6.49 25.34
N PHE A 269 -20.39 -6.73 26.62
CA PHE A 269 -20.03 -8.06 27.11
C PHE A 269 -21.22 -8.91 27.56
N ALA A 270 -22.31 -8.28 28.02
CA ALA A 270 -23.47 -8.98 28.57
C ALA A 270 -24.69 -8.98 27.65
N THR A 271 -24.68 -8.18 26.58
CA THR A 271 -25.80 -8.06 25.63
C THR A 271 -25.43 -8.60 24.25
N LEU A 272 -24.48 -7.95 23.56
CA LEU A 272 -24.08 -8.30 22.19
C LEU A 272 -23.35 -9.64 22.11
N ASN A 273 -22.70 -10.04 23.21
CA ASN A 273 -21.98 -11.31 23.37
C ASN A 273 -22.78 -12.40 24.14
N LYS A 274 -24.08 -12.20 24.42
CA LYS A 274 -24.89 -13.18 25.16
C LYS A 274 -26.25 -13.39 24.50
N SER A 275 -26.66 -14.66 24.36
CA SER A 275 -27.99 -15.01 23.86
C SER A 275 -29.08 -14.44 24.76
N ILE A 276 -30.21 -14.05 24.18
CA ILE A 276 -31.28 -13.32 24.88
C ILE A 276 -31.83 -14.10 26.08
N GLU A 277 -32.00 -15.41 25.94
CA GLU A 277 -32.52 -16.30 27.01
C GLU A 277 -31.54 -16.47 28.19
N GLU A 278 -30.24 -16.32 27.95
CA GLU A 278 -29.21 -16.48 28.98
C GLU A 278 -28.82 -15.14 29.65
N ARG A 279 -29.47 -14.03 29.29
CA ARG A 279 -29.21 -12.71 29.88
C ARG A 279 -29.76 -12.67 31.30
N GLY A 280 -28.94 -12.16 32.21
CA GLY A 280 -29.31 -11.95 33.59
C GLY A 280 -28.21 -11.23 34.34
N PHE A 281 -28.54 -10.75 35.54
CA PHE A 281 -27.56 -10.16 36.44
C PHE A 281 -26.70 -11.23 37.10
N ALA A 282 -25.40 -10.96 37.20
CA ALA A 282 -24.47 -11.82 37.91
C ALA A 282 -24.82 -11.85 39.41
N LYS A 283 -25.18 -13.02 39.93
CA LYS A 283 -25.36 -13.25 41.37
C LYS A 283 -24.02 -13.68 42.00
N ILE A 284 -23.77 -13.27 43.25
CA ILE A 284 -22.58 -13.71 43.99
C ILE A 284 -22.78 -15.18 44.36
N VAL A 285 -22.15 -16.08 43.62
CA VAL A 285 -22.09 -17.51 43.92
C VAL A 285 -20.63 -17.96 43.79
N SER A 286 -20.06 -18.45 44.90
CA SER A 286 -18.76 -19.13 44.97
C SER A 286 -17.54 -18.41 44.36
N ASP A 287 -17.33 -17.12 44.67
CA ASP A 287 -16.11 -16.34 44.37
C ASP A 287 -15.64 -16.29 42.90
N ARG A 288 -16.45 -16.76 41.94
CA ARG A 288 -16.13 -16.72 40.50
C ARG A 288 -16.85 -15.57 39.81
N ASP A 289 -16.07 -14.65 39.24
CA ASP A 289 -16.55 -13.49 38.51
C ASP A 289 -16.96 -13.87 37.07
N ILE A 290 -18.26 -14.08 36.80
CA ILE A 290 -18.79 -14.48 35.48
C ILE A 290 -18.86 -13.26 34.55
N LYS A 291 -17.95 -13.16 33.57
CA LYS A 291 -17.72 -11.98 32.69
C LYS A 291 -18.64 -11.87 31.47
N THR A 292 -19.81 -12.50 31.50
CA THR A 292 -20.79 -12.55 30.40
C THR A 292 -22.20 -12.18 30.82
N LEU A 293 -22.38 -11.73 32.07
CA LEU A 293 -23.66 -11.37 32.67
C LEU A 293 -23.68 -9.90 33.06
N TYR A 294 -24.88 -9.33 33.21
CA TYR A 294 -25.08 -7.93 33.58
C TYR A 294 -24.57 -7.65 35.00
N ARG A 295 -24.09 -6.41 35.21
CA ARG A 295 -23.45 -5.97 36.44
C ARG A 295 -23.79 -4.52 36.76
N TYR A 296 -23.37 -4.11 37.95
CA TYR A 296 -23.53 -2.76 38.49
C TYR A 296 -25.01 -2.39 38.67
N SER A 297 -25.84 -3.30 39.20
CA SER A 297 -27.23 -2.98 39.50
C SER A 297 -27.34 -1.80 40.48
N GLU A 298 -26.32 -1.59 41.30
CA GLU A 298 -26.17 -0.42 42.18
C GLU A 298 -25.94 0.93 41.47
N MET A 299 -25.69 0.95 40.16
CA MET A 299 -25.51 2.20 39.39
C MET A 299 -26.78 2.62 38.63
N PHE A 300 -27.86 1.85 38.75
CA PHE A 300 -29.12 2.10 38.06
C PHE A 300 -30.21 2.55 39.03
N SER A 301 -30.99 3.55 38.62
CA SER A 301 -32.16 4.07 39.35
C SER A 301 -33.41 3.19 39.18
N ILE A 302 -33.35 2.20 38.28
CA ILE A 302 -34.45 1.31 37.87
C ILE A 302 -34.18 -0.15 38.26
N SER A 303 -35.22 -0.97 38.30
CA SER A 303 -35.12 -2.38 38.70
C SER A 303 -34.34 -3.25 37.69
N GLU A 304 -33.76 -4.35 38.14
CA GLU A 304 -33.03 -5.31 37.27
C GLU A 304 -33.87 -5.79 36.07
N THR A 305 -35.18 -5.97 36.26
CA THR A 305 -36.11 -6.36 35.19
C THR A 305 -36.33 -5.26 34.16
N GLU A 306 -36.38 -4.00 34.58
CA GLU A 306 -36.52 -2.86 33.67
C GLU A 306 -35.25 -2.66 32.85
N ILE A 307 -34.08 -2.89 33.45
CA ILE A 307 -32.79 -2.86 32.74
C ILE A 307 -32.74 -3.95 31.66
N LEU A 308 -33.10 -5.19 32.01
CA LEU A 308 -33.14 -6.27 31.01
C LEU A 308 -34.14 -5.97 29.89
N ASN A 309 -35.26 -5.30 30.19
CA ASN A 309 -36.21 -4.85 29.19
C ASN A 309 -35.63 -3.74 28.28
N LEU A 310 -34.84 -2.81 28.81
CA LEU A 310 -34.20 -1.75 28.04
C LEU A 310 -33.27 -2.32 26.95
N PHE A 311 -32.50 -3.36 27.28
CA PHE A 311 -31.60 -4.03 26.36
C PHE A 311 -32.25 -5.18 25.59
N LYS A 312 -33.52 -5.50 25.84
CA LYS A 312 -34.20 -6.68 25.28
C LYS A 312 -34.15 -6.67 23.76
N ALA A 313 -34.45 -5.52 23.14
CA ALA A 313 -34.49 -5.35 21.69
C ALA A 313 -33.12 -5.57 20.99
N VAL A 314 -32.01 -5.56 21.74
CA VAL A 314 -30.68 -5.74 21.16
C VAL A 314 -30.44 -7.22 20.83
N PRO A 315 -30.14 -7.59 19.57
CA PRO A 315 -29.89 -8.97 19.20
C PRO A 315 -28.53 -9.45 19.72
N PHE A 316 -28.36 -10.77 19.74
CA PHE A 316 -27.05 -11.39 19.94
C PHE A 316 -26.30 -11.45 18.60
N LEU A 317 -25.10 -10.85 18.55
CA LEU A 317 -24.28 -10.74 17.34
C LEU A 317 -23.06 -11.66 17.34
N ASN A 318 -22.85 -12.43 18.40
CA ASN A 318 -21.68 -13.30 18.62
C ASN A 318 -20.43 -12.57 19.14
N GLY A 319 -19.68 -13.26 19.99
CA GLY A 319 -18.63 -12.71 20.85
C GLY A 319 -17.31 -12.26 20.27
N GLY A 320 -17.18 -11.95 18.97
CA GLY A 320 -15.87 -11.58 18.40
C GLY A 320 -15.27 -10.31 19.03
N LEU A 321 -15.61 -9.14 18.49
CA LEU A 321 -15.17 -7.82 19.01
C LEU A 321 -15.61 -7.58 20.46
N PHE A 322 -16.73 -8.21 20.85
CA PHE A 322 -17.40 -8.04 22.13
C PHE A 322 -17.04 -9.15 23.14
N GLU A 323 -16.02 -9.96 22.87
CA GLU A 323 -15.44 -10.83 23.90
C GLU A 323 -14.72 -9.98 24.94
N CYS A 324 -14.96 -10.31 26.21
CA CYS A 324 -14.19 -9.76 27.32
C CYS A 324 -12.83 -10.46 27.36
N LEU A 325 -11.77 -9.67 27.30
CA LEU A 325 -10.39 -10.15 27.18
C LEU A 325 -9.69 -10.32 28.53
N ASP A 326 -10.38 -10.06 29.63
CA ASP A 326 -9.83 -10.21 30.97
C ASP A 326 -9.49 -11.68 31.25
N LYS A 327 -8.20 -12.00 31.42
CA LYS A 327 -7.72 -13.37 31.65
C LYS A 327 -7.74 -13.71 33.15
N THR A 328 -8.33 -14.84 33.50
CA THR A 328 -8.51 -15.29 34.90
C THR A 328 -7.45 -16.30 35.36
N LEU A 329 -6.21 -16.18 34.83
CA LEU A 329 -5.00 -17.02 34.99
C LEU A 329 -4.83 -18.18 34.00
N LYS A 330 -3.59 -18.30 33.48
CA LYS A 330 -2.84 -19.57 33.29
C LYS A 330 -1.33 -19.28 33.07
N GLN A 331 -0.50 -20.16 33.63
CA GLN A 331 0.98 -20.27 33.62
C GLN A 331 1.79 -19.45 34.65
N ASN A 332 1.64 -18.11 34.78
CA ASN A 332 2.58 -17.32 35.62
C ASN A 332 2.02 -16.83 36.98
N GLY A 333 0.78 -17.15 37.36
CA GLY A 333 0.19 -16.67 38.61
C GLY A 333 -0.36 -15.23 38.58
N VAL A 334 -0.17 -14.51 37.48
CA VAL A 334 -0.59 -13.10 37.29
C VAL A 334 -1.97 -12.99 36.62
N LYS A 335 -2.85 -12.13 37.17
CA LYS A 335 -4.19 -11.87 36.63
C LYS A 335 -4.20 -10.59 35.79
N TYR A 336 -4.71 -10.70 34.55
CA TYR A 336 -4.82 -9.59 33.60
C TYR A 336 -6.28 -9.12 33.46
N ALA A 337 -6.51 -7.82 33.47
CA ALA A 337 -7.85 -7.22 33.42
C ALA A 337 -7.99 -6.16 32.32
N LEU A 338 -7.56 -6.49 31.10
CA LEU A 338 -7.48 -5.58 29.94
C LEU A 338 -8.72 -4.71 29.66
N ASP A 339 -9.93 -5.25 29.80
CA ASP A 339 -11.21 -4.54 29.62
C ASP A 339 -11.77 -4.00 30.95
N GLY A 340 -11.22 -4.44 32.09
CA GLY A 340 -11.63 -4.02 33.42
C GLY A 340 -13.11 -4.30 33.70
N PHE A 341 -13.64 -5.41 33.18
CA PHE A 341 -15.02 -5.82 33.46
C PHE A 341 -15.02 -6.63 34.75
N SER A 342 -15.07 -5.94 35.90
CA SER A 342 -15.16 -6.57 37.22
C SER A 342 -15.99 -5.76 38.22
N ARG A 343 -16.78 -6.47 39.03
CA ARG A 343 -17.50 -5.88 40.17
C ARG A 343 -16.56 -5.45 41.30
N ASN A 344 -15.32 -5.93 41.33
CA ASN A 344 -14.38 -5.62 42.40
C ASN A 344 -13.95 -4.14 42.36
N ALA A 345 -14.38 -3.37 43.35
CA ALA A 345 -14.09 -1.94 43.51
C ALA A 345 -12.78 -1.67 44.28
N THR A 346 -11.94 -2.69 44.52
CA THR A 346 -10.65 -2.51 45.21
C THR A 346 -9.77 -1.53 44.45
N LYS A 347 -9.17 -0.59 45.18
CA LYS A 347 -8.27 0.41 44.63
C LYS A 347 -6.80 0.05 44.89
N SER A 348 -5.93 0.41 43.97
CA SER A 348 -4.48 0.34 44.11
C SER A 348 -3.96 1.49 44.98
N THR A 349 -2.66 1.48 45.32
CA THR A 349 -2.02 2.51 46.16
C THR A 349 -2.05 3.92 45.54
N ASN A 350 -2.21 4.03 44.22
CA ASN A 350 -2.39 5.29 43.50
C ASN A 350 -3.84 5.82 43.51
N GLY A 351 -4.78 5.10 44.15
CA GLY A 351 -6.19 5.51 44.25
C GLY A 351 -7.08 5.07 43.07
N ASN A 352 -6.50 4.46 42.03
CA ASN A 352 -7.21 3.96 40.86
C ASN A 352 -7.74 2.54 41.08
N PHE A 353 -8.73 2.11 40.28
CA PHE A 353 -9.31 0.78 40.43
C PHE A 353 -8.36 -0.31 39.95
N LYS A 354 -8.16 -1.33 40.78
CA LYS A 354 -7.26 -2.46 40.52
C LYS A 354 -7.77 -3.42 39.45
N HIS A 355 -9.09 -3.56 39.35
CA HIS A 355 -9.75 -4.56 38.51
C HIS A 355 -10.86 -3.99 37.61
N ARG A 356 -11.15 -2.70 37.73
CA ARG A 356 -12.23 -2.02 37.00
C ARG A 356 -11.66 -0.92 36.13
N ALA A 357 -12.12 -0.81 34.90
CA ALA A 357 -11.79 0.33 34.04
C ALA A 357 -12.57 1.57 34.50
N PHE A 358 -11.95 2.74 34.38
CA PHE A 358 -12.58 4.02 34.70
C PHE A 358 -12.47 4.97 33.52
N ILE A 359 -13.63 5.34 32.98
CA ILE A 359 -13.75 6.31 31.89
C ILE A 359 -14.80 7.33 32.31
N PRO A 360 -14.43 8.62 32.44
CA PRO A 360 -15.37 9.64 32.86
C PRO A 360 -16.50 9.89 31.86
N ASN A 361 -17.64 10.38 32.34
CA ASN A 361 -18.80 10.69 31.52
C ASN A 361 -18.53 11.81 30.49
N CYS A 362 -17.67 12.79 30.84
CA CYS A 362 -17.33 13.89 29.94
C CYS A 362 -16.70 13.42 28.62
N VAL A 363 -15.99 12.29 28.62
CA VAL A 363 -15.42 11.66 27.41
C VAL A 363 -16.51 11.33 26.38
N PHE A 364 -17.74 11.08 26.84
CA PHE A 364 -18.86 10.72 25.99
C PHE A 364 -19.76 11.90 25.67
N PHE A 365 -20.10 12.74 26.66
CA PHE A 365 -21.18 13.73 26.54
C PHE A 365 -20.77 15.19 26.58
N ASP A 366 -19.48 15.52 26.72
CA ASP A 366 -19.04 16.93 26.61
C ASP A 366 -19.52 17.55 25.29
N GLU A 367 -20.19 18.71 25.35
CA GLU A 367 -20.88 19.32 24.20
C GLU A 367 -19.95 19.58 23.01
N GLN A 368 -18.68 19.90 23.27
CA GLN A 368 -17.71 20.24 22.23
C GLN A 368 -16.78 19.07 21.91
N LYS A 369 -16.30 18.39 22.95
CA LYS A 369 -15.25 17.38 22.85
C LYS A 369 -15.78 15.96 22.87
N GLY A 370 -16.94 15.67 23.47
CA GLY A 370 -17.45 14.32 23.70
C GLY A 370 -17.70 13.52 22.41
N ILE A 371 -17.52 12.19 22.48
CA ILE A 371 -17.66 11.33 21.30
C ILE A 371 -19.10 11.22 20.80
N ILE A 372 -20.11 11.23 21.68
CA ILE A 372 -21.52 11.10 21.24
C ILE A 372 -21.96 12.36 20.48
N PRO A 373 -21.76 13.59 21.00
CA PRO A 373 -22.01 14.80 20.22
C PRO A 373 -21.22 14.86 18.91
N LEU A 374 -19.98 14.34 18.87
CA LEU A 374 -19.21 14.20 17.64
C LEU A 374 -19.92 13.29 16.64
N LEU A 375 -20.31 12.08 17.03
CA LEU A 375 -20.99 11.13 16.14
C LEU A 375 -22.35 11.66 15.64
N GLU A 376 -23.11 12.38 16.47
CA GLU A 376 -24.39 12.99 16.08
C GLU A 376 -24.27 14.12 15.05
N ARG A 377 -23.09 14.75 14.90
CA ARG A 377 -22.87 15.77 13.87
C ARG A 377 -22.80 15.19 12.46
N TYR A 378 -22.52 13.89 12.34
CA TYR A 378 -22.30 13.21 11.07
C TYR A 378 -23.36 12.17 10.79
N ASN A 379 -23.76 12.07 9.52
CA ASN A 379 -24.60 10.98 9.06
C ASN A 379 -23.75 9.74 8.77
N PHE A 380 -24.16 8.58 9.28
CA PHE A 380 -23.52 7.29 9.04
C PHE A 380 -24.38 6.45 8.10
N THR A 381 -23.73 5.69 7.22
CA THR A 381 -24.37 4.68 6.36
C THR A 381 -23.75 3.32 6.66
N VAL A 382 -24.55 2.28 6.68
CA VAL A 382 -24.05 0.91 6.86
C VAL A 382 -23.54 0.29 5.56
N GLU A 383 -23.85 0.89 4.41
CA GLU A 383 -23.40 0.46 3.09
C GLU A 383 -22.10 1.18 2.69
N GLU A 384 -21.11 0.42 2.20
CA GLU A 384 -19.92 1.01 1.59
C GLU A 384 -20.27 1.64 0.24
N ASN A 385 -19.75 2.84 0.00
CA ASN A 385 -20.01 3.56 -1.24
C ASN A 385 -19.36 2.85 -2.44
N ALA A 386 -20.05 2.85 -3.58
CA ALA A 386 -19.51 2.35 -4.85
C ALA A 386 -18.74 3.47 -5.59
N PRO A 387 -17.87 3.16 -6.58
CA PRO A 387 -17.16 4.17 -7.35
C PRO A 387 -18.08 5.16 -8.11
N ASN A 388 -19.26 4.69 -8.55
CA ASN A 388 -20.20 5.47 -9.37
C ASN A 388 -21.41 5.99 -8.58
N GLU A 389 -21.70 5.40 -7.42
CA GLU A 389 -22.81 5.78 -6.54
C GLU A 389 -22.29 6.04 -5.13
N ILE A 390 -22.25 7.31 -4.77
CA ILE A 390 -21.66 7.79 -3.52
C ILE A 390 -22.77 8.45 -2.69
N GLN A 391 -23.07 7.85 -1.55
CA GLN A 391 -23.87 8.47 -0.50
C GLN A 391 -22.97 9.37 0.35
N VAL A 392 -23.37 10.63 0.53
CA VAL A 392 -22.59 11.60 1.30
C VAL A 392 -22.82 11.41 2.80
N ALA A 393 -22.26 10.32 3.31
CA ALA A 393 -22.31 9.86 4.68
C ALA A 393 -21.00 9.11 5.02
N LEU A 394 -20.73 8.93 6.30
CA LEU A 394 -19.62 8.12 6.78
C LEU A 394 -19.97 6.63 6.62
N ASP A 395 -19.19 5.91 5.81
CA ASP A 395 -19.37 4.50 5.49
C ASP A 395 -18.35 3.61 6.24
N PRO A 396 -18.53 2.27 6.33
CA PRO A 396 -17.62 1.41 7.07
C PRO A 396 -16.17 1.44 6.60
N GLU A 397 -15.91 1.87 5.37
CA GLU A 397 -14.56 2.06 4.85
C GLU A 397 -13.80 3.17 5.61
N LEU A 398 -14.50 4.15 6.20
CA LEU A 398 -13.87 5.17 7.04
C LEU A 398 -13.08 4.54 8.19
N LEU A 399 -13.51 3.38 8.69
CA LEU A 399 -12.83 2.70 9.81
C LEU A 399 -11.39 2.44 9.42
N GLY A 400 -11.15 1.87 8.24
CA GLY A 400 -9.79 1.63 7.74
C GLY A 400 -8.95 2.89 7.67
N ASN A 401 -9.51 3.96 7.09
CA ASN A 401 -8.85 5.25 6.97
C ASN A 401 -8.52 5.88 8.34
N VAL A 402 -9.47 5.89 9.27
CA VAL A 402 -9.31 6.48 10.60
C VAL A 402 -8.22 5.75 11.37
N PHE A 403 -8.24 4.42 11.35
CA PHE A 403 -7.29 3.62 12.13
C PHE A 403 -5.88 3.60 11.56
N GLU A 404 -5.70 3.47 10.24
CA GLU A 404 -4.36 3.54 9.63
C GLU A 404 -3.70 4.91 9.91
N ASN A 405 -4.50 5.98 9.97
CA ASN A 405 -4.02 7.31 10.30
C ASN A 405 -3.73 7.49 11.81
N LEU A 406 -4.52 6.89 12.70
CA LEU A 406 -4.28 6.86 14.15
C LEU A 406 -3.02 6.05 14.49
N LEU A 407 -2.85 4.87 13.88
CA LEU A 407 -1.66 4.03 14.01
C LEU A 407 -0.42 4.71 13.43
N GLY A 408 -0.58 5.48 12.35
CA GLY A 408 0.50 6.31 11.77
C GLY A 408 1.05 7.39 12.69
N ALA A 409 0.33 7.74 13.77
CA ALA A 409 0.79 8.63 14.84
C ALA A 409 1.50 7.90 15.99
N PHE A 410 1.45 6.57 16.02
CA PHE A 410 1.98 5.74 17.11
C PHE A 410 3.39 5.24 16.80
N ASN A 411 4.39 5.84 17.45
CA ASN A 411 5.73 5.27 17.58
C ASN A 411 6.12 5.29 19.07
N PRO A 412 6.27 4.12 19.74
CA PRO A 412 6.59 4.05 21.16
C PRO A 412 7.91 4.73 21.54
N GLU A 413 8.86 4.86 20.61
CA GLU A 413 10.22 5.31 20.93
C GLU A 413 10.59 6.73 20.44
N THR A 414 9.91 7.30 19.42
CA THR A 414 10.46 8.49 18.73
C THR A 414 9.57 9.73 18.61
N LYS A 415 8.26 9.66 18.90
CA LYS A 415 7.32 10.79 18.68
C LYS A 415 7.44 11.46 17.27
N GLU A 416 7.92 10.75 16.25
CA GLU A 416 7.79 11.13 14.84
C GLU A 416 6.80 10.20 14.13
N THR A 417 6.07 10.73 13.14
CA THR A 417 5.02 10.03 12.39
C THR A 417 5.51 8.68 11.83
N ALA A 418 5.01 7.59 12.40
CA ALA A 418 5.30 6.20 12.06
C ALA A 418 4.96 5.80 10.61
N ARG A 419 4.24 6.65 9.85
CA ARG A 419 3.91 6.42 8.43
C ARG A 419 5.11 6.04 7.56
N LYS A 420 6.30 6.59 7.82
CA LYS A 420 7.53 6.23 7.07
C LYS A 420 8.13 4.88 7.49
N GLN A 421 7.82 4.40 8.70
CA GLN A 421 8.38 3.17 9.28
C GLN A 421 7.47 1.95 9.15
N SER A 422 6.14 2.12 9.11
CA SER A 422 5.21 1.01 8.84
C SER A 422 5.01 0.75 7.33
N GLY A 423 5.14 1.80 6.50
CA GLY A 423 4.90 1.71 5.05
C GLY A 423 3.43 1.45 4.68
N SER A 424 2.51 1.59 5.65
CA SER A 424 1.07 1.38 5.50
C SER A 424 0.41 2.61 4.88
N PHE A 425 -0.02 2.51 3.63
CA PHE A 425 -0.79 3.55 2.93
C PHE A 425 -2.14 2.99 2.49
N TYR A 426 -3.20 3.73 2.81
CA TYR A 426 -4.53 3.44 2.31
C TYR A 426 -4.57 3.42 0.79
N THR A 427 -5.30 2.45 0.22
CA THR A 427 -5.42 2.27 -1.21
C THR A 427 -6.72 2.88 -1.74
N PRO A 428 -6.67 3.85 -2.67
CA PRO A 428 -7.88 4.48 -3.23
C PRO A 428 -8.85 3.47 -3.83
N ARG A 429 -10.15 3.70 -3.62
CA ARG A 429 -11.23 2.80 -4.02
C ARG A 429 -11.25 2.51 -5.52
N GLU A 430 -10.96 3.52 -6.35
CA GLU A 430 -10.91 3.38 -7.81
C GLU A 430 -9.87 2.34 -8.24
N ILE A 431 -8.72 2.32 -7.57
CA ILE A 431 -7.63 1.39 -7.88
C ILE A 431 -7.96 0.00 -7.34
N VAL A 432 -8.50 -0.10 -6.12
CA VAL A 432 -8.97 -1.38 -5.58
C VAL A 432 -10.00 -1.99 -6.52
N SER A 433 -11.01 -1.22 -6.95
CA SER A 433 -12.03 -1.70 -7.88
C SER A 433 -11.43 -2.17 -9.19
N TYR A 434 -10.56 -1.36 -9.82
CA TYR A 434 -9.94 -1.74 -11.09
C TYR A 434 -9.08 -3.01 -10.97
N MET A 435 -8.26 -3.09 -9.92
CA MET A 435 -7.43 -4.27 -9.69
C MET A 435 -8.25 -5.52 -9.44
N VAL A 436 -9.31 -5.44 -8.64
CA VAL A 436 -10.21 -6.58 -8.39
C VAL A 436 -10.90 -7.02 -9.68
N ASP A 437 -11.44 -6.08 -10.45
CA ASP A 437 -12.11 -6.37 -11.72
C ASP A 437 -11.16 -7.06 -12.69
N GLU A 438 -9.99 -6.47 -12.96
CA GLU A 438 -9.00 -7.06 -13.87
C GLU A 438 -8.53 -8.43 -13.37
N SER A 439 -8.31 -8.61 -12.07
CA SER A 439 -7.88 -9.88 -11.50
C SER A 439 -8.89 -11.01 -11.74
N LEU A 440 -10.16 -10.74 -11.48
CA LEU A 440 -11.24 -11.71 -11.67
C LEU A 440 -11.49 -11.97 -13.16
N ILE A 441 -11.41 -10.94 -14.00
CA ILE A 441 -11.51 -11.08 -15.46
C ILE A 441 -10.39 -11.98 -16.00
N TYR A 442 -9.13 -11.73 -15.61
CA TYR A 442 -8.00 -12.56 -16.05
C TYR A 442 -8.14 -14.02 -15.60
N TYR A 443 -8.61 -14.25 -14.37
CA TYR A 443 -8.90 -15.61 -13.87
C TYR A 443 -9.97 -16.32 -14.71
N LEU A 444 -11.08 -15.62 -15.02
CA LEU A 444 -12.17 -16.18 -15.80
C LEU A 444 -11.78 -16.43 -17.27
N ILE A 445 -11.00 -15.54 -17.89
CA ILE A 445 -10.50 -15.73 -19.27
C ILE A 445 -9.65 -16.99 -19.35
N ASP A 446 -8.77 -17.22 -18.36
CA ASP A 446 -7.93 -18.41 -18.33
C ASP A 446 -8.73 -19.69 -18.08
N ALA A 447 -9.74 -19.62 -17.21
CA ALA A 447 -10.63 -20.75 -16.92
C ALA A 447 -11.54 -21.11 -18.11
N PHE A 448 -11.88 -20.13 -18.96
CA PHE A 448 -12.83 -20.28 -20.06
C PHE A 448 -12.28 -19.72 -21.39
N PRO A 449 -11.23 -20.34 -21.99
CA PRO A 449 -10.55 -19.82 -23.17
C PRO A 449 -11.42 -19.80 -24.45
N ASN A 450 -12.55 -20.52 -24.45
CA ASN A 450 -13.49 -20.58 -25.57
C ASN A 450 -14.56 -19.47 -25.53
N VAL A 451 -14.60 -18.66 -24.47
CA VAL A 451 -15.54 -17.54 -24.33
C VAL A 451 -14.84 -16.26 -24.79
N LEU A 452 -15.55 -15.40 -25.52
CA LEU A 452 -14.98 -14.13 -25.96
C LEU A 452 -14.71 -13.24 -24.75
N GLU A 453 -13.51 -12.65 -24.69
CA GLU A 453 -13.11 -11.73 -23.61
C GLU A 453 -14.12 -10.58 -23.40
N LYS A 454 -14.70 -10.07 -24.50
CA LYS A 454 -15.75 -9.04 -24.45
C LYS A 454 -16.94 -9.45 -23.59
N ASP A 455 -17.35 -10.71 -23.67
CA ASP A 455 -18.51 -11.22 -22.94
C ASP A 455 -18.22 -11.32 -21.44
N ILE A 456 -17.03 -11.80 -21.07
CA ILE A 456 -16.58 -11.84 -19.66
C ILE A 456 -16.49 -10.42 -19.10
N ARG A 457 -15.89 -9.47 -19.84
CA ARG A 457 -15.78 -8.07 -19.41
C ARG A 457 -17.14 -7.40 -19.22
N SER A 458 -18.14 -7.73 -20.06
CA SER A 458 -19.50 -7.20 -19.92
C SER A 458 -20.16 -7.53 -18.58
N LEU A 459 -19.74 -8.60 -17.90
CA LEU A 459 -20.23 -8.96 -16.56
C LEU A 459 -19.84 -7.92 -15.50
N PHE A 460 -18.72 -7.24 -15.70
CA PHE A 460 -18.16 -6.28 -14.75
C PHE A 460 -18.51 -4.82 -15.07
N THR A 461 -18.83 -4.52 -16.34
CA THR A 461 -19.03 -3.15 -16.83
C THR A 461 -20.48 -2.78 -17.16
N GLU A 462 -21.27 -3.68 -17.73
CA GLU A 462 -22.64 -3.40 -18.15
C GLU A 462 -23.65 -3.68 -17.03
N ASP A 463 -24.76 -2.94 -16.97
CA ASP A 463 -25.83 -3.18 -15.98
C ASP A 463 -26.70 -4.40 -16.36
N SER A 464 -26.78 -4.72 -17.65
CA SER A 464 -27.49 -5.88 -18.21
C SER A 464 -26.51 -6.93 -18.75
N ILE A 465 -26.90 -8.20 -18.75
CA ILE A 465 -26.18 -9.26 -19.48
C ILE A 465 -26.66 -9.22 -20.94
N ALA A 466 -25.76 -9.31 -21.92
CA ALA A 466 -26.13 -9.49 -23.32
C ALA A 466 -27.08 -10.69 -23.47
N SER A 467 -28.18 -10.54 -24.23
CA SER A 467 -29.23 -11.56 -24.34
C SER A 467 -28.71 -12.92 -24.81
N GLU A 468 -27.68 -12.93 -25.66
CA GLU A 468 -27.01 -14.15 -26.13
C GLU A 468 -26.24 -14.85 -25.00
N PHE A 469 -25.53 -14.11 -24.14
CA PHE A 469 -24.81 -14.67 -22.99
C PHE A 469 -25.77 -15.19 -21.91
N ALA A 470 -26.83 -14.42 -21.61
CA ALA A 470 -27.87 -14.81 -20.65
C ALA A 470 -28.63 -16.08 -21.07
N SER A 471 -28.71 -16.36 -22.37
CA SER A 471 -29.37 -17.57 -22.89
C SER A 471 -28.57 -18.85 -22.63
N ASN A 472 -27.25 -18.76 -22.41
CA ASN A 472 -26.39 -19.92 -22.13
C ASN A 472 -26.31 -20.21 -20.62
N LYS A 473 -27.37 -20.85 -20.10
CA LYS A 473 -27.48 -21.21 -18.67
C LYS A 473 -26.34 -22.10 -18.16
N VAL A 474 -25.80 -22.98 -19.00
CA VAL A 474 -24.70 -23.90 -18.61
C VAL A 474 -23.42 -23.13 -18.36
N LEU A 475 -23.09 -22.17 -19.23
CA LEU A 475 -21.92 -21.32 -19.04
C LEU A 475 -22.05 -20.45 -17.79
N CYS A 476 -23.23 -19.85 -17.57
CA CYS A 476 -23.49 -19.05 -16.37
C CYS A 476 -23.34 -19.88 -15.08
N ALA A 477 -23.81 -21.14 -15.09
CA ALA A 477 -23.65 -22.05 -13.96
C ALA A 477 -22.17 -22.43 -13.72
N ASN A 478 -21.41 -22.68 -14.78
CA ASN A 478 -19.97 -22.99 -14.66
C ASN A 478 -19.16 -21.81 -14.12
N ILE A 479 -19.43 -20.59 -14.62
CA ILE A 479 -18.79 -19.36 -14.11
C ILE A 479 -19.15 -19.15 -12.64
N THR A 480 -20.42 -19.34 -12.28
CA THR A 480 -20.89 -19.28 -10.89
C THR A 480 -20.14 -20.25 -9.99
N HIS A 481 -20.01 -21.51 -10.42
CA HIS A 481 -19.28 -22.53 -9.66
C HIS A 481 -17.82 -22.14 -9.48
N LYS A 482 -17.15 -21.69 -10.54
CA LYS A 482 -15.74 -21.26 -10.45
C LYS A 482 -15.53 -20.06 -9.53
N LEU A 483 -16.42 -19.09 -9.57
CA LEU A 483 -16.37 -17.96 -8.64
C LEU A 483 -16.65 -18.37 -7.19
N LYS A 484 -17.44 -19.43 -6.94
CA LYS A 484 -17.70 -19.93 -5.58
C LYS A 484 -16.59 -20.83 -5.00
N GLU A 485 -15.60 -21.21 -5.81
CA GLU A 485 -14.49 -22.09 -5.43
C GLU A 485 -13.12 -21.38 -5.41
N ILE A 486 -13.00 -20.21 -6.05
CA ILE A 486 -11.74 -19.48 -6.18
C ILE A 486 -11.11 -19.21 -4.82
N LYS A 487 -9.81 -19.45 -4.66
CA LYS A 487 -9.06 -19.18 -3.43
C LYS A 487 -8.22 -17.92 -3.59
N ILE A 488 -8.56 -16.86 -2.84
CA ILE A 488 -7.95 -15.53 -2.95
C ILE A 488 -7.29 -15.12 -1.64
N LEU A 489 -6.02 -14.69 -1.69
CA LEU A 489 -5.26 -14.24 -0.53
C LEU A 489 -4.79 -12.79 -0.69
N ASP A 490 -5.00 -12.00 0.36
CA ASP A 490 -4.23 -10.77 0.58
C ASP A 490 -3.19 -10.96 1.70
N PRO A 491 -1.87 -10.99 1.37
CA PRO A 491 -0.78 -11.28 2.30
C PRO A 491 -0.35 -10.08 3.17
N ALA A 492 -0.91 -8.90 2.93
CA ALA A 492 -0.69 -7.67 3.70
C ALA A 492 -1.97 -6.82 3.65
N CYS A 493 -3.04 -7.38 4.21
CA CYS A 493 -4.40 -6.93 3.92
C CYS A 493 -4.80 -5.62 4.59
N GLY A 494 -4.03 -5.14 5.57
CA GLY A 494 -4.31 -3.91 6.29
C GLY A 494 -5.74 -3.89 6.84
N SER A 495 -6.45 -2.79 6.59
CA SER A 495 -7.86 -2.63 6.95
C SER A 495 -8.87 -3.39 6.08
N GLY A 496 -8.41 -4.28 5.19
CA GLY A 496 -9.26 -5.18 4.40
C GLY A 496 -9.79 -4.59 3.09
N ALA A 497 -9.12 -3.60 2.49
CA ALA A 497 -9.59 -2.94 1.26
C ALA A 497 -9.77 -3.91 0.08
N PHE A 498 -8.77 -4.74 -0.24
CA PHE A 498 -8.89 -5.74 -1.31
C PHE A 498 -9.88 -6.87 -0.97
N PRO A 499 -9.81 -7.53 0.20
CA PRO A 499 -10.80 -8.53 0.60
C PRO A 499 -12.26 -8.05 0.49
N MET A 500 -12.55 -6.82 0.93
CA MET A 500 -13.88 -6.23 0.82
C MET A 500 -14.26 -5.89 -0.62
N GLY A 501 -13.32 -5.34 -1.40
CA GLY A 501 -13.51 -5.08 -2.82
C GLY A 501 -13.86 -6.35 -3.62
N ILE A 502 -13.16 -7.45 -3.32
CA ILE A 502 -13.42 -8.78 -3.88
C ILE A 502 -14.82 -9.27 -3.51
N LEU A 503 -15.17 -9.24 -2.22
CA LEU A 503 -16.49 -9.70 -1.75
C LEU A 503 -17.61 -8.95 -2.48
N ASN A 504 -17.56 -7.62 -2.45
CA ASN A 504 -18.61 -6.79 -3.05
C ASN A 504 -18.70 -7.02 -4.57
N ARG A 505 -17.57 -7.15 -5.26
CA ARG A 505 -17.56 -7.38 -6.71
C ARG A 505 -18.05 -8.77 -7.08
N MET A 506 -17.65 -9.81 -6.36
CA MET A 506 -18.10 -11.17 -6.61
C MET A 506 -19.61 -11.31 -6.38
N VAL A 507 -20.13 -10.71 -5.30
CA VAL A 507 -21.59 -10.67 -5.05
C VAL A 507 -22.31 -9.99 -6.21
N TYR A 508 -21.85 -8.81 -6.65
CA TYR A 508 -22.43 -8.10 -7.77
C TYR A 508 -22.51 -8.94 -9.05
N VAL A 509 -21.42 -9.64 -9.41
CA VAL A 509 -21.37 -10.49 -10.60
C VAL A 509 -22.29 -11.71 -10.46
N LEU A 510 -22.31 -12.35 -9.29
CA LEU A 510 -23.14 -13.54 -9.04
C LEU A 510 -24.64 -13.20 -9.00
N GLU A 511 -25.01 -12.04 -8.46
CA GLU A 511 -26.38 -11.52 -8.54
C GLU A 511 -26.81 -11.31 -10.00
N LYS A 512 -25.93 -10.72 -10.81
CA LYS A 512 -26.17 -10.48 -12.23
C LYS A 512 -26.43 -11.78 -12.99
N LEU A 513 -25.71 -12.86 -12.65
CA LEU A 513 -25.87 -14.19 -13.24
C LEU A 513 -27.15 -14.94 -12.81
N GLY A 514 -27.99 -14.34 -11.95
CA GLY A 514 -29.30 -14.89 -11.60
C GLY A 514 -29.26 -15.98 -10.52
N CYS A 515 -28.24 -16.00 -9.65
CA CYS A 515 -28.11 -16.97 -8.56
C CYS A 515 -29.19 -16.88 -7.46
N TYR A 516 -30.16 -15.96 -7.57
CA TYR A 516 -31.19 -15.71 -6.55
C TYR A 516 -32.17 -16.88 -6.35
N ASN A 517 -32.32 -17.77 -7.34
CA ASN A 517 -33.32 -18.83 -7.26
C ASN A 517 -33.01 -19.91 -6.20
N GLU A 518 -31.83 -19.91 -5.56
CA GLU A 518 -31.44 -20.95 -4.59
C GLU A 518 -30.86 -20.46 -3.24
N THR A 519 -30.51 -19.18 -3.02
CA THR A 519 -29.89 -18.73 -1.74
C THR A 519 -30.02 -17.22 -1.48
N SER A 520 -30.08 -16.79 -0.20
CA SER A 520 -30.11 -15.37 0.18
C SER A 520 -28.75 -14.68 -0.06
N ILE A 521 -28.74 -13.35 -0.21
CA ILE A 521 -27.48 -12.56 -0.37
C ILE A 521 -26.56 -12.76 0.87
N TYR A 522 -27.16 -12.87 2.05
CA TYR A 522 -26.44 -13.16 3.28
C TYR A 522 -25.67 -14.49 3.19
N ASP A 523 -26.36 -15.57 2.76
CA ASP A 523 -25.74 -16.90 2.63
C ASP A 523 -24.64 -16.90 1.56
N LEU A 524 -24.84 -16.15 0.47
CA LEU A 524 -23.84 -15.99 -0.56
C LEU A 524 -22.58 -15.31 -0.01
N LYS A 525 -22.72 -14.18 0.69
CA LYS A 525 -21.59 -13.50 1.33
C LYS A 525 -20.89 -14.42 2.32
N LEU A 526 -21.65 -15.13 3.14
CA LEU A 526 -21.10 -16.05 4.14
C LEU A 526 -20.28 -17.17 3.50
N HIS A 527 -20.78 -17.80 2.43
CA HIS A 527 -20.06 -18.80 1.65
C HIS A 527 -18.75 -18.24 1.07
N LEU A 528 -18.79 -17.06 0.45
CA LEU A 528 -17.59 -16.44 -0.13
C LEU A 528 -16.53 -16.11 0.94
N ILE A 529 -16.95 -15.68 2.13
CA ILE A 529 -16.04 -15.40 3.26
C ILE A 529 -15.44 -16.70 3.82
N GLU A 530 -16.23 -17.78 3.90
CA GLU A 530 -15.74 -19.07 4.37
C GLU A 530 -14.77 -19.69 3.35
N GLU A 531 -15.15 -19.76 2.09
CA GLU A 531 -14.46 -20.58 1.12
C GLU A 531 -13.48 -19.82 0.24
N CYS A 532 -13.67 -18.53 -0.04
CA CYS A 532 -12.91 -17.85 -1.08
C CYS A 532 -11.87 -16.85 -0.57
N ILE A 533 -12.17 -16.13 0.51
CA ILE A 533 -11.43 -14.93 0.88
C ILE A 533 -10.57 -15.15 2.13
N TYR A 534 -9.26 -14.92 1.99
CA TYR A 534 -8.26 -15.06 3.05
C TYR A 534 -7.43 -13.78 3.17
N GLY A 535 -7.06 -13.41 4.40
CA GLY A 535 -6.28 -12.20 4.65
C GLY A 535 -5.28 -12.36 5.79
N ILE A 536 -4.11 -11.76 5.63
CA ILE A 536 -3.03 -11.77 6.62
C ILE A 536 -2.50 -10.35 6.79
N ASP A 537 -2.26 -9.95 8.02
CA ASP A 537 -1.48 -8.75 8.32
C ASP A 537 -0.59 -9.00 9.54
N ILE A 538 0.53 -8.28 9.64
CA ILE A 538 1.40 -8.38 10.82
C ILE A 538 0.80 -7.65 12.02
N GLN A 539 -0.04 -6.64 11.79
CA GLN A 539 -0.68 -5.82 12.82
C GLN A 539 -2.05 -6.40 13.20
N SER A 540 -2.18 -6.86 14.45
CA SER A 540 -3.42 -7.44 14.96
C SER A 540 -4.62 -6.49 14.86
N ILE A 541 -4.40 -5.19 15.08
CA ILE A 541 -5.44 -4.15 14.99
C ILE A 541 -5.99 -4.02 13.56
N ALA A 542 -5.12 -4.07 12.53
CA ALA A 542 -5.53 -4.01 11.13
C ALA A 542 -6.46 -5.20 10.77
N VAL A 543 -6.08 -6.39 11.22
CA VAL A 543 -6.89 -7.62 11.09
C VAL A 543 -8.25 -7.48 11.77
N GLN A 544 -8.33 -6.86 12.95
CA GLN A 544 -9.60 -6.61 13.64
C GLN A 544 -10.52 -5.69 12.86
N ILE A 545 -9.97 -4.65 12.23
CA ILE A 545 -10.75 -3.70 11.41
C ILE A 545 -11.27 -4.39 10.15
N SER A 546 -10.45 -5.21 9.51
CA SER A 546 -10.89 -6.03 8.38
C SER A 546 -12.09 -6.90 8.79
N LYS A 547 -11.98 -7.67 9.88
CA LYS A 547 -13.08 -8.47 10.45
C LYS A 547 -14.33 -7.64 10.70
N LEU A 548 -14.17 -6.43 11.23
CA LEU A 548 -15.28 -5.51 11.52
C LEU A 548 -16.07 -5.12 10.27
N ARG A 549 -15.37 -4.80 9.19
CA ARG A 549 -16.00 -4.43 7.91
C ARG A 549 -16.79 -5.59 7.32
N PHE A 550 -16.26 -6.81 7.40
CA PHE A 550 -17.00 -8.02 7.02
C PHE A 550 -18.25 -8.23 7.87
N PHE A 551 -18.17 -7.98 9.18
CA PHE A 551 -19.35 -8.04 10.05
C PHE A 551 -20.42 -7.02 9.69
N ILE A 552 -20.04 -5.75 9.46
CA ILE A 552 -21.00 -4.72 9.05
C ILE A 552 -21.65 -5.12 7.70
N SER A 553 -20.86 -5.59 6.74
CA SER A 553 -21.36 -6.05 5.43
C SER A 553 -22.35 -7.22 5.52
N LEU A 554 -22.22 -8.10 6.54
CA LEU A 554 -23.16 -9.18 6.81
C LEU A 554 -24.43 -8.69 7.53
N VAL A 555 -24.29 -7.85 8.56
CA VAL A 555 -25.44 -7.25 9.29
C VAL A 555 -26.34 -6.46 8.35
N VAL A 556 -25.74 -5.77 7.38
CA VAL A 556 -26.45 -5.02 6.33
C VAL A 556 -27.46 -5.89 5.57
N GLU A 557 -27.16 -7.16 5.31
CA GLU A 557 -27.99 -8.04 4.48
C GLU A 557 -29.06 -8.81 5.24
N GLN A 558 -29.14 -8.63 6.56
CA GLN A 558 -30.18 -9.28 7.35
C GLN A 558 -31.56 -8.68 7.00
N GLN A 559 -32.49 -9.54 6.59
CA GLN A 559 -33.87 -9.17 6.26
C GLN A 559 -34.82 -9.64 7.38
N GLU A 560 -35.86 -8.84 7.65
CA GLU A 560 -36.93 -9.07 8.65
C GLU A 560 -36.45 -9.25 10.11
N ILE A 561 -36.23 -8.14 10.81
CA ILE A 561 -36.09 -8.14 12.28
C ILE A 561 -37.50 -8.29 12.87
N ASP A 562 -37.77 -9.45 13.48
CA ASP A 562 -39.04 -9.71 14.14
C ASP A 562 -38.89 -9.60 15.65
N LEU A 563 -39.09 -8.39 16.19
CA LEU A 563 -39.01 -8.10 17.63
C LEU A 563 -40.03 -8.89 18.48
N THR A 564 -41.00 -9.57 17.86
CA THR A 564 -41.96 -10.41 18.58
C THR A 564 -41.40 -11.79 18.94
N LYS A 565 -40.28 -12.20 18.34
CA LYS A 565 -39.65 -13.52 18.51
C LYS A 565 -38.23 -13.46 19.12
N PRO A 566 -38.07 -13.09 20.39
CA PRO A 566 -36.77 -13.07 21.07
C PRO A 566 -36.09 -14.45 21.14
N GLU A 567 -36.86 -15.54 21.21
CA GLU A 567 -36.36 -16.93 21.23
C GLU A 567 -35.65 -17.33 19.92
N GLU A 568 -36.01 -16.71 18.79
CA GLU A 568 -35.33 -16.90 17.50
C GLU A 568 -34.25 -15.82 17.24
N ASN A 569 -33.79 -15.12 18.28
CA ASN A 569 -32.90 -13.96 18.16
C ASN A 569 -33.44 -12.88 17.20
N TYR A 570 -34.76 -12.67 17.18
CA TYR A 570 -35.42 -11.74 16.26
C TYR A 570 -35.18 -12.05 14.77
N LYS A 571 -34.90 -13.32 14.45
CA LYS A 571 -34.43 -13.81 13.13
C LYS A 571 -33.06 -13.27 12.69
N VAL A 572 -32.34 -12.58 13.58
CA VAL A 572 -30.98 -12.10 13.33
C VAL A 572 -30.01 -13.27 13.35
N ILE A 573 -29.33 -13.49 12.22
CA ILE A 573 -28.30 -14.52 12.12
C ILE A 573 -27.04 -14.03 12.86
N THR A 574 -26.49 -14.89 13.71
CA THR A 574 -25.27 -14.61 14.47
C THR A 574 -24.07 -14.49 13.54
N LEU A 575 -23.15 -13.57 13.82
CA LEU A 575 -21.97 -13.37 12.99
C LEU A 575 -21.01 -14.58 13.07
N PRO A 576 -20.32 -14.90 11.97
CA PRO A 576 -19.34 -15.98 11.96
C PRO A 576 -18.09 -15.62 12.76
N ASN A 577 -17.31 -16.62 13.12
CA ASN A 577 -16.02 -16.45 13.79
C ASN A 577 -14.89 -16.43 12.75
N LEU A 578 -14.36 -15.23 12.49
CA LEU A 578 -13.43 -14.95 11.38
C LEU A 578 -11.94 -15.16 11.75
N GLU A 579 -11.63 -15.66 12.95
CA GLU A 579 -10.26 -15.81 13.46
C GLU A 579 -9.36 -16.69 12.59
N THR A 580 -9.94 -17.66 11.89
CA THR A 580 -9.23 -18.60 11.01
C THR A 580 -9.17 -18.16 9.55
N LYS A 581 -9.79 -17.03 9.18
CA LYS A 581 -9.76 -16.47 7.82
C LYS A 581 -8.91 -15.20 7.73
N PHE A 582 -8.93 -14.40 8.78
CA PHE A 582 -8.14 -13.20 8.94
C PHE A 582 -7.17 -13.38 10.11
N VAL A 583 -5.91 -13.65 9.78
CA VAL A 583 -4.87 -14.07 10.73
C VAL A 583 -3.83 -12.97 10.90
N SER A 584 -3.47 -12.68 12.15
CA SER A 584 -2.32 -11.80 12.44
C SER A 584 -1.03 -12.63 12.39
N ALA A 585 -0.20 -12.44 11.36
CA ALA A 585 1.02 -13.22 11.17
C ALA A 585 2.09 -12.50 10.33
N ASN A 586 3.35 -12.89 10.50
CA ASN A 586 4.42 -12.50 9.59
C ASN A 586 4.42 -13.39 8.33
N THR A 587 3.87 -12.86 7.23
CA THR A 587 3.76 -13.59 5.95
C THR A 587 5.11 -14.04 5.36
N LEU A 588 6.21 -13.37 5.68
CA LEU A 588 7.52 -13.64 5.07
C LEU A 588 8.26 -14.80 5.75
N ILE A 589 7.91 -15.14 6.99
CA ILE A 589 8.57 -16.22 7.72
C ILE A 589 7.73 -17.49 7.55
N GLY A 590 8.23 -18.45 6.76
CA GLY A 590 7.63 -19.78 6.64
C GLY A 590 8.24 -20.80 7.59
N LEU A 591 7.58 -21.95 7.74
CA LEU A 591 8.19 -23.14 8.36
C LEU A 591 9.31 -23.68 7.46
N LYS A 592 10.44 -24.13 8.03
CA LYS A 592 11.61 -24.52 7.23
C LYS A 592 11.37 -25.80 6.44
N ALA A 593 11.68 -25.76 5.14
CA ALA A 593 11.46 -26.86 4.20
C ALA A 593 12.27 -28.15 4.50
N SER A 594 13.35 -28.08 5.30
CA SER A 594 14.08 -29.26 5.77
C SER A 594 13.25 -30.23 6.60
N ASN A 595 12.08 -29.78 7.07
CA ASN A 595 11.28 -30.48 8.08
C ASN A 595 10.08 -31.23 7.49
N LYS A 596 9.67 -30.94 6.24
CA LYS A 596 8.63 -31.71 5.52
C LYS A 596 9.10 -33.12 5.12
N ASN A 597 10.41 -33.28 4.88
CA ASN A 597 11.02 -34.58 4.57
C ASN A 597 11.27 -35.44 5.82
N MET A 598 11.20 -34.86 7.03
CA MET A 598 11.43 -35.60 8.29
C MET A 598 10.18 -36.36 8.78
N LEU A 599 9.00 -36.10 8.23
CA LEU A 599 7.75 -36.79 8.54
C LEU A 599 7.31 -37.62 7.33
N ASP A 600 6.69 -38.77 7.55
CA ASP A 600 6.10 -39.53 6.46
C ASP A 600 4.93 -38.73 5.88
N LEU A 601 5.06 -38.26 4.64
CA LEU A 601 4.05 -37.49 3.93
C LEU A 601 2.76 -38.30 3.68
N ASN A 602 2.82 -39.63 3.87
CA ASN A 602 1.69 -40.54 3.76
C ASN A 602 1.18 -41.03 5.13
N ASP A 603 1.56 -40.37 6.22
CA ASP A 603 1.07 -40.71 7.56
C ASP A 603 -0.43 -40.41 7.68
N LYS A 604 -1.24 -41.44 7.42
CA LYS A 604 -2.71 -41.38 7.48
C LYS A 604 -3.21 -40.88 8.83
N VAL A 605 -2.49 -41.19 9.92
CA VAL A 605 -2.90 -40.79 11.27
C VAL A 605 -2.75 -39.29 11.45
N LEU A 606 -1.61 -38.72 11.04
CA LEU A 606 -1.39 -37.28 11.08
C LEU A 606 -2.40 -36.53 10.20
N GLU A 607 -2.71 -37.07 9.02
CA GLU A 607 -3.68 -36.48 8.10
C GLU A 607 -5.12 -36.53 8.63
N GLU A 608 -5.51 -37.62 9.31
CA GLU A 608 -6.78 -37.71 10.02
C GLU A 608 -6.86 -36.70 11.17
N MET A 609 -5.79 -36.53 11.95
CA MET A 609 -5.74 -35.55 13.06
C MET A 609 -5.84 -34.12 12.54
N LYS A 610 -5.11 -33.78 11.46
CA LYS A 610 -5.24 -32.47 10.80
C LYS A 610 -6.65 -32.25 10.27
N THR A 611 -7.26 -33.24 9.62
CA THR A 611 -8.62 -33.13 9.09
C THR A 611 -9.63 -32.89 10.20
N LYS A 612 -9.49 -33.57 11.35
CA LYS A 612 -10.30 -33.30 12.55
C LYS A 612 -10.08 -31.86 13.07
N LEU A 613 -8.84 -31.39 13.12
CA LEU A 613 -8.52 -30.01 13.51
C LEU A 613 -9.25 -28.99 12.63
N TRP A 614 -9.28 -29.22 11.31
CA TRP A 614 -9.98 -28.36 10.36
C TRP A 614 -11.49 -28.39 10.53
N GLU A 615 -12.05 -29.57 10.76
CA GLU A 615 -13.48 -29.71 11.05
C GLU A 615 -13.87 -28.96 12.33
N VAL A 616 -13.07 -29.06 13.40
CA VAL A 616 -13.28 -28.29 14.64
C VAL A 616 -13.23 -26.78 14.38
N ARG A 617 -12.28 -26.30 13.57
CA ARG A 617 -12.18 -24.89 13.18
C ARG A 617 -13.35 -24.42 12.32
N ARG A 618 -13.85 -25.28 11.43
CA ARG A 618 -15.04 -25.03 10.62
C ARG A 618 -16.30 -24.95 11.49
N GLN A 619 -16.45 -25.87 12.45
CA GLN A 619 -17.51 -25.81 13.44
C GLN A 619 -17.40 -24.56 14.31
N HIS A 620 -16.18 -24.13 14.64
CA HIS A 620 -15.95 -22.88 15.36
C HIS A 620 -16.42 -21.67 14.53
N PHE A 621 -16.19 -21.63 13.22
CA PHE A 621 -16.69 -20.57 12.33
C PHE A 621 -18.20 -20.35 12.50
N TYR A 622 -18.98 -21.43 12.61
CA TYR A 622 -20.44 -21.41 12.79
C TYR A 622 -20.93 -21.40 14.25
N ALA A 623 -20.02 -21.47 15.24
CA ALA A 623 -20.39 -21.59 16.64
C ALA A 623 -21.17 -20.37 17.15
N LYS A 624 -22.34 -20.63 17.75
CA LYS A 624 -23.30 -19.60 18.18
C LYS A 624 -23.32 -19.35 19.69
N SER A 625 -22.67 -20.16 20.51
CA SER A 625 -22.65 -19.95 21.97
C SER A 625 -21.24 -19.87 22.51
N ALA A 626 -21.06 -19.09 23.59
CA ALA A 626 -19.78 -18.99 24.29
C ALA A 626 -19.29 -20.35 24.80
N ASN A 627 -20.21 -21.23 25.20
CA ASN A 627 -19.87 -22.56 25.69
C ASN A 627 -19.40 -23.47 24.55
N GLN A 628 -20.10 -23.46 23.41
CA GLN A 628 -19.69 -24.22 22.22
C GLN A 628 -18.32 -23.75 21.72
N LYS A 629 -18.10 -22.43 21.64
CA LYS A 629 -16.79 -21.84 21.30
C LYS A 629 -15.70 -22.33 22.23
N LYS A 630 -15.94 -22.26 23.55
CA LYS A 630 -14.97 -22.71 24.55
C LYS A 630 -14.64 -24.19 24.39
N THR A 631 -15.64 -25.05 24.18
CA THR A 631 -15.43 -26.48 23.95
C THR A 631 -14.59 -26.71 22.70
N LEU A 632 -14.92 -26.10 21.57
CA LEU A 632 -14.19 -26.23 20.31
C LEU A 632 -12.76 -25.67 20.40
N ARG A 633 -12.55 -24.58 21.15
CA ARG A 633 -11.20 -24.03 21.42
C ARG A 633 -10.35 -24.99 22.26
N ILE A 634 -10.94 -25.65 23.25
CA ILE A 634 -10.26 -26.68 24.06
C ILE A 634 -9.98 -27.92 23.20
N GLU A 635 -10.91 -28.31 22.34
CA GLU A 635 -10.73 -29.43 21.41
C GLU A 635 -9.61 -29.13 20.39
N ASP A 636 -9.55 -27.92 19.83
CA ASP A 636 -8.45 -27.46 18.98
C ASP A 636 -7.12 -27.43 19.76
N GLU A 637 -7.10 -26.95 21.00
CA GLU A 637 -5.89 -26.98 21.87
C GLU A 637 -5.41 -28.42 22.12
N ASN A 638 -6.32 -29.32 22.50
CA ASN A 638 -6.01 -30.73 22.73
C ASN A 638 -5.51 -31.41 21.45
N LEU A 639 -6.17 -31.20 20.30
CA LEU A 639 -5.74 -31.75 19.01
C LEU A 639 -4.37 -31.21 18.60
N ARG A 640 -4.07 -29.91 18.84
CA ARG A 640 -2.74 -29.34 18.60
C ARG A 640 -1.68 -30.00 19.49
N ASP A 641 -1.98 -30.25 20.77
CA ASP A 641 -1.08 -30.95 21.69
C ASP A 641 -0.89 -32.43 21.35
N GLU A 642 -1.94 -33.10 20.88
CA GLU A 642 -1.87 -34.47 20.37
C GLU A 642 -1.00 -34.53 19.10
N ILE A 643 -1.22 -33.63 18.14
CA ILE A 643 -0.38 -33.51 16.93
C ILE A 643 1.07 -33.24 17.34
N LYS A 644 1.31 -32.32 18.29
CA LYS A 644 2.64 -32.02 18.82
C LYS A 644 3.32 -33.27 19.37
N THR A 645 2.62 -34.02 20.22
CA THR A 645 3.13 -35.23 20.85
C THR A 645 3.42 -36.32 19.81
N TYR A 646 2.51 -36.48 18.85
CA TYR A 646 2.64 -37.44 17.76
C TYR A 646 3.83 -37.13 16.85
N VAL A 647 3.95 -35.88 16.41
CA VAL A 647 5.05 -35.41 15.55
C VAL A 647 6.40 -35.53 16.27
N SER A 648 6.50 -35.15 17.54
CA SER A 648 7.74 -35.32 18.33
C SER A 648 8.13 -36.80 18.51
N ALA A 649 7.15 -37.68 18.73
CA ALA A 649 7.37 -39.11 18.88
C ALA A 649 7.78 -39.79 17.56
N ASN A 650 7.26 -39.34 16.42
CA ASN A 650 7.57 -39.89 15.10
C ASN A 650 8.82 -39.28 14.46
N ALA A 651 9.19 -38.03 14.78
CA ALA A 651 10.40 -37.40 14.24
C ALA A 651 11.70 -38.04 14.72
N SER A 652 11.66 -38.78 15.84
CA SER A 652 12.78 -39.58 16.35
C SER A 652 12.88 -40.97 15.70
N LYS A 653 11.90 -41.36 14.87
CA LYS A 653 11.92 -42.62 14.13
C LYS A 653 12.39 -42.40 12.69
N PRO A 654 13.14 -43.35 12.10
CA PRO A 654 13.52 -43.30 10.69
C PRO A 654 12.28 -43.40 9.80
N ASN A 655 12.17 -42.53 8.79
CA ASN A 655 11.08 -42.59 7.80
C ASN A 655 11.29 -43.78 6.85
N ILE A 656 10.62 -44.91 7.12
CA ILE A 656 10.76 -46.17 6.37
C ILE A 656 10.38 -45.98 4.89
N THR A 657 9.34 -45.20 4.60
CA THR A 657 8.86 -44.92 3.24
C THR A 657 9.91 -44.13 2.43
N TYR A 658 10.56 -43.14 3.06
CA TYR A 658 11.65 -42.38 2.46
C TYR A 658 12.89 -43.25 2.23
N LEU A 659 13.25 -44.10 3.19
CA LEU A 659 14.35 -45.06 3.06
C LEU A 659 14.14 -46.03 1.90
N GLN A 660 12.93 -46.58 1.75
CA GLN A 660 12.57 -47.44 0.62
C GLN A 660 12.67 -46.71 -0.74
N LYS A 661 12.31 -45.42 -0.79
CA LYS A 661 12.45 -44.60 -2.00
C LYS A 661 13.93 -44.41 -2.37
N LEU A 662 14.78 -44.09 -1.39
CA LEU A 662 16.22 -43.95 -1.58
C LEU A 662 16.87 -45.30 -1.98
N GLU A 663 16.42 -46.41 -1.40
CA GLU A 663 16.87 -47.75 -1.79
C GLU A 663 16.47 -48.10 -3.24
N ASN A 664 15.25 -47.78 -3.65
CA ASN A 664 14.79 -47.94 -5.03
C ASN A 664 15.57 -47.06 -6.00
N GLU A 665 15.91 -45.83 -5.62
CA GLU A 665 16.74 -44.91 -6.42
C GLU A 665 18.17 -45.44 -6.55
N ILE A 666 18.74 -46.02 -5.49
CA ILE A 666 20.02 -46.74 -5.56
C ILE A 666 19.94 -47.92 -6.53
N ILE A 667 18.84 -48.70 -6.52
CA ILE A 667 18.67 -49.82 -7.45
C ILE A 667 18.61 -49.31 -8.90
N GLN A 668 17.88 -48.23 -9.17
CA GLN A 668 17.83 -47.61 -10.50
C GLN A 668 19.19 -47.08 -10.95
N LEU A 669 19.93 -46.41 -10.07
CA LEU A 669 21.27 -45.90 -10.36
C LEU A 669 22.28 -47.04 -10.57
N LYS A 670 22.15 -48.14 -9.82
CA LYS A 670 22.97 -49.35 -10.02
C LYS A 670 22.68 -50.01 -11.36
N ASN A 671 21.41 -50.15 -11.75
CA ASN A 671 21.04 -50.68 -13.07
C ASN A 671 21.56 -49.77 -14.19
N LYS A 672 21.41 -48.44 -14.03
CA LYS A 672 21.98 -47.46 -14.96
C LYS A 672 23.51 -47.55 -15.05
N ARG A 673 24.19 -47.89 -13.95
CA ARG A 673 25.63 -48.16 -13.93
C ARG A 673 25.98 -49.45 -14.69
N GLU A 674 25.11 -50.46 -14.67
CA GLU A 674 25.32 -51.70 -15.43
C GLU A 674 25.32 -51.45 -16.96
N ASP A 675 24.53 -50.49 -17.44
CA ASP A 675 24.52 -50.08 -18.85
C ASP A 675 25.86 -49.49 -19.33
N PHE A 676 26.72 -49.03 -18.40
CA PHE A 676 28.04 -48.45 -18.68
C PHE A 676 29.21 -49.39 -18.31
N ILE A 677 28.96 -50.70 -18.14
CA ILE A 677 30.01 -51.67 -17.80
C ILE A 677 31.06 -51.80 -18.91
N GLY A 678 30.65 -51.74 -20.18
CA GLY A 678 31.55 -51.82 -21.33
C GLY A 678 32.44 -50.59 -21.44
N GLU A 679 33.75 -50.80 -21.54
CA GLU A 679 34.72 -49.72 -21.77
C GLU A 679 34.52 -49.13 -23.17
N LEU A 680 34.23 -47.82 -23.25
CA LEU A 680 34.08 -47.11 -24.52
C LEU A 680 35.28 -46.20 -24.72
N TRP A 681 36.30 -46.75 -25.34
CA TRP A 681 37.54 -46.04 -25.66
C TRP A 681 37.32 -45.06 -26.82
N VAL A 682 37.56 -43.78 -26.58
CA VAL A 682 37.56 -42.73 -27.61
C VAL A 682 38.93 -42.06 -27.61
N ASP A 683 39.48 -41.83 -28.80
CA ASP A 683 40.74 -41.08 -28.96
C ASP A 683 40.42 -39.58 -28.89
N GLU A 684 40.84 -38.91 -27.80
CA GLU A 684 40.70 -37.45 -27.67
C GLU A 684 42.05 -36.76 -27.90
N THR A 685 42.02 -35.62 -28.61
CA THR A 685 43.19 -34.76 -28.86
C THR A 685 43.06 -33.49 -28.04
N GLU A 686 43.72 -33.43 -26.87
CA GLU A 686 43.83 -32.20 -26.09
C GLU A 686 45.05 -31.37 -26.54
N ILE A 687 44.83 -30.09 -26.88
CA ILE A 687 45.88 -29.09 -27.04
C ILE A 687 46.01 -28.37 -25.69
N HIS A 688 47.01 -28.74 -24.88
CA HIS A 688 47.33 -27.99 -23.67
C HIS A 688 48.00 -26.65 -24.02
N SER A 689 47.29 -25.54 -23.92
CA SER A 689 47.89 -24.20 -23.87
C SER A 689 48.24 -23.84 -22.42
N GLN A 690 49.47 -24.12 -21.99
CA GLN A 690 50.06 -23.43 -20.84
C GLN A 690 50.70 -22.13 -21.33
N VAL A 691 50.19 -20.98 -20.89
CA VAL A 691 50.84 -19.69 -21.11
C VAL A 691 51.91 -19.51 -20.02
N SER A 692 53.16 -19.88 -20.35
CA SER A 692 54.38 -19.35 -19.75
C SER A 692 54.83 -18.15 -20.58
N MET A 693 55.18 -17.03 -19.95
CA MET A 693 55.58 -15.78 -20.62
C MET A 693 56.98 -15.84 -21.27
N PHE A 694 57.64 -17.00 -21.28
CA PHE A 694 58.86 -17.25 -22.04
C PHE A 694 58.86 -18.68 -22.61
N ASP A 695 59.33 -18.78 -23.85
CA ASP A 695 59.55 -19.97 -24.71
C ASP A 695 58.41 -20.39 -25.65
N ILE A 696 58.62 -20.05 -26.94
CA ILE A 696 57.93 -20.63 -28.10
C ILE A 696 58.66 -21.93 -28.46
N GLN A 697 58.07 -23.09 -28.14
CA GLN A 697 58.30 -24.33 -28.88
C GLN A 697 56.97 -25.08 -29.04
N ALA A 698 56.56 -25.27 -30.31
CA ALA A 698 55.41 -26.08 -30.66
C ALA A 698 55.66 -27.55 -30.28
N LYS A 699 54.80 -28.13 -29.43
CA LYS A 699 54.76 -29.57 -29.14
C LYS A 699 53.58 -30.22 -29.87
N ASN A 700 53.86 -31.36 -30.49
CA ASN A 700 52.90 -32.21 -31.20
C ASN A 700 51.75 -32.68 -30.28
N PRO A 701 50.50 -32.77 -30.77
CA PRO A 701 49.40 -33.37 -30.02
C PRO A 701 49.64 -34.87 -29.85
N SER A 702 49.65 -35.35 -28.61
CA SER A 702 49.62 -36.77 -28.28
C SER A 702 48.16 -37.22 -28.16
N MET A 703 47.77 -38.22 -28.94
CA MET A 703 46.48 -38.91 -28.80
C MET A 703 46.50 -39.78 -27.54
N PHE A 704 45.53 -39.58 -26.65
CA PHE A 704 45.29 -40.45 -25.50
C PHE A 704 43.94 -41.15 -25.66
N ARG A 705 43.89 -42.44 -25.37
CA ARG A 705 42.64 -43.20 -25.26
C ARG A 705 42.02 -42.92 -23.91
N VAL A 706 40.83 -42.33 -23.90
CA VAL A 706 40.06 -42.07 -22.67
C VAL A 706 38.78 -42.90 -22.74
N ASP A 707 38.48 -43.62 -21.67
CA ASP A 707 37.22 -44.33 -21.53
C ASP A 707 36.13 -43.33 -21.12
N LYS A 708 35.26 -42.99 -22.06
CA LYS A 708 34.19 -42.01 -21.86
C LYS A 708 33.17 -42.45 -20.80
N ASN A 709 33.03 -43.76 -20.60
CA ASN A 709 32.13 -44.33 -19.60
C ASN A 709 32.74 -44.28 -18.18
N LEU A 710 34.03 -43.99 -18.03
CA LEU A 710 34.67 -43.85 -16.72
C LEU A 710 34.15 -42.62 -15.96
N GLU A 711 33.94 -41.49 -16.65
CA GLU A 711 33.45 -40.24 -16.05
C GLU A 711 31.98 -40.38 -15.63
N GLU A 712 31.14 -41.01 -16.46
CA GLU A 712 29.73 -41.27 -16.13
C GLU A 712 29.58 -42.28 -14.99
N ARG A 713 30.42 -43.34 -14.95
CA ARG A 713 30.49 -44.25 -13.78
C ARG A 713 30.88 -43.51 -12.51
N ALA A 714 31.86 -42.62 -12.56
CA ALA A 714 32.27 -41.81 -11.41
C ALA A 714 31.15 -40.86 -10.92
N LYS A 715 30.38 -40.26 -11.83
CA LYS A 715 29.22 -39.41 -11.50
C LYS A 715 28.10 -40.21 -10.83
N VAL A 716 27.81 -41.41 -11.33
CA VAL A 716 26.79 -42.30 -10.75
C VAL A 716 27.25 -42.85 -9.39
N ASP A 717 28.51 -43.27 -9.25
CA ASP A 717 29.08 -43.76 -7.99
C ASP A 717 29.12 -42.65 -6.92
N ALA A 718 29.41 -41.41 -7.32
CA ALA A 718 29.31 -40.24 -6.44
C ALA A 718 27.88 -40.01 -5.95
N HIS A 719 26.87 -40.08 -6.83
CA HIS A 719 25.45 -39.97 -6.46
C HIS A 719 25.02 -41.06 -5.48
N ILE A 720 25.37 -42.33 -5.76
CA ILE A 720 25.08 -43.45 -4.87
C ILE A 720 25.70 -43.23 -3.49
N LYS A 721 26.92 -42.69 -3.42
CA LYS A 721 27.59 -42.37 -2.15
C LYS A 721 26.88 -41.27 -1.36
N VAL A 722 26.34 -40.24 -2.04
CA VAL A 722 25.53 -39.19 -1.40
C VAL A 722 24.26 -39.80 -0.80
N ILE A 723 23.55 -40.64 -1.56
CA ILE A 723 22.30 -41.27 -1.10
C ILE A 723 22.57 -42.21 0.08
N TYR A 724 23.66 -42.99 0.08
CA TYR A 724 24.04 -43.81 1.23
C TYR A 724 24.36 -42.98 2.49
N ALA A 725 25.00 -41.81 2.33
CA ALA A 725 25.22 -40.90 3.44
C ALA A 725 23.90 -40.33 3.99
N GLU A 726 22.91 -40.13 3.13
CA GLU A 726 21.57 -39.67 3.49
C GLU A 726 20.77 -40.77 4.23
N ILE A 727 20.84 -42.02 3.78
CA ILE A 727 20.29 -43.21 4.48
C ILE A 727 20.91 -43.35 5.88
N ALA A 728 22.24 -43.22 5.99
CA ALA A 728 22.93 -43.31 7.28
C ALA A 728 22.54 -42.17 8.24
N LYS A 729 22.23 -40.98 7.71
CA LYS A 729 21.75 -39.82 8.47
C LYS A 729 20.31 -40.01 8.96
N GLU A 730 19.44 -40.57 8.12
CA GLU A 730 18.04 -40.85 8.47
C GLU A 730 17.91 -42.01 9.47
N ASN A 731 18.79 -43.02 9.40
CA ASN A 731 18.82 -44.13 10.38
C ASN A 731 19.36 -43.73 11.75
N ASN A 732 20.21 -42.69 11.84
CA ASN A 732 20.77 -42.17 13.10
C ASN A 732 20.11 -40.85 13.54
N LYS A 733 18.85 -40.66 13.16
CA LYS A 733 18.10 -39.42 13.39
C LYS A 733 17.92 -39.18 14.89
N THR A 734 18.49 -38.08 15.37
CA THR A 734 18.25 -37.53 16.70
C THR A 734 17.40 -36.27 16.56
N LEU A 735 16.56 -35.99 17.54
CA LEU A 735 15.75 -34.77 17.58
C LEU A 735 16.67 -33.54 17.51
N ASN A 736 16.52 -32.75 16.46
CA ASN A 736 17.24 -31.50 16.29
C ASN A 736 16.57 -30.42 17.17
N VAL A 737 17.34 -29.74 18.02
CA VAL A 737 16.86 -28.65 18.90
C VAL A 737 16.09 -27.57 18.13
N GLY A 738 16.46 -27.32 16.85
CA GLY A 738 15.74 -26.38 15.99
C GLY A 738 14.33 -26.85 15.58
N PHE A 739 14.13 -28.16 15.41
CA PHE A 739 12.85 -28.75 15.01
C PHE A 739 11.86 -28.80 16.18
N GLU A 740 12.35 -29.08 17.40
CA GLU A 740 11.55 -28.98 18.63
C GLU A 740 11.00 -27.57 18.82
N LYS A 741 11.84 -26.55 18.64
CA LYS A 741 11.43 -25.14 18.75
C LYS A 741 10.37 -24.76 17.70
N GLU A 742 10.46 -25.30 16.48
CA GLU A 742 9.45 -25.07 15.44
C GLU A 742 8.12 -25.75 15.77
N ILE A 743 8.14 -27.00 16.23
CA ILE A 743 6.94 -27.71 16.70
C ILE A 743 6.29 -26.99 17.88
N GLU A 744 7.09 -26.51 18.82
CA GLU A 744 6.60 -25.68 19.92
C GLU A 744 5.95 -24.40 19.42
N THR A 745 6.55 -23.75 18.41
CA THR A 745 5.99 -22.52 17.82
C THR A 745 4.63 -22.79 17.14
N ILE A 746 4.52 -23.91 16.41
CA ILE A 746 3.29 -24.35 15.73
C ILE A 746 2.19 -24.71 16.75
N ALA A 747 2.55 -25.50 17.78
CA ALA A 747 1.61 -25.96 18.79
C ALA A 747 1.14 -24.81 19.69
N ASN A 748 2.03 -23.87 20.03
CA ASN A 748 1.68 -22.71 20.84
C ASN A 748 0.91 -21.63 20.07
N TRP A 749 0.87 -21.71 18.73
CA TRP A 749 0.08 -20.76 17.94
C TRP A 749 -1.40 -20.92 18.24
N ASN A 750 -2.00 -19.84 18.76
CA ASN A 750 -3.40 -19.77 19.10
C ASN A 750 -4.11 -18.82 18.12
N PRO A 751 -4.92 -19.33 17.17
CA PRO A 751 -5.65 -18.47 16.24
C PRO A 751 -6.69 -17.58 16.94
N TYR A 752 -7.07 -17.90 18.18
CA TYR A 752 -8.09 -17.19 18.94
C TYR A 752 -7.53 -16.03 19.79
N ASP A 753 -6.20 -15.84 19.87
CA ASP A 753 -5.63 -14.68 20.57
C ASP A 753 -5.65 -13.45 19.64
N GLN A 754 -6.58 -12.55 19.92
CA GLN A 754 -6.84 -11.35 19.13
C GLN A 754 -5.77 -10.26 19.26
N ASN A 755 -4.88 -10.35 20.26
CA ASN A 755 -3.85 -9.35 20.54
C ASN A 755 -2.46 -9.81 20.09
N ALA A 756 -2.27 -11.09 19.80
CA ALA A 756 -0.99 -11.65 19.39
C ALA A 756 -0.85 -11.70 17.87
N SER A 757 0.36 -11.44 17.39
CA SER A 757 0.74 -11.69 16.00
C SER A 757 1.66 -12.89 15.93
N SER A 758 1.36 -13.84 15.05
CA SER A 758 2.18 -15.03 14.85
C SER A 758 3.53 -14.65 14.21
N PRO A 759 4.65 -15.16 14.71
CA PRO A 759 5.96 -14.90 14.12
C PRO A 759 6.18 -15.62 12.77
N PHE A 760 5.28 -16.52 12.37
CA PHE A 760 5.37 -17.29 11.13
C PHE A 760 4.02 -17.36 10.41
N PHE A 761 4.06 -17.74 9.14
CA PHE A 761 2.91 -18.02 8.30
C PHE A 761 3.06 -19.36 7.58
N ASP A 762 2.07 -20.24 7.72
CA ASP A 762 1.95 -21.48 6.96
C ASP A 762 0.51 -21.70 6.49
N VAL A 763 0.35 -21.97 5.20
CA VAL A 763 -0.96 -22.03 4.55
C VAL A 763 -1.75 -23.25 5.02
N GLU A 764 -1.08 -24.40 5.13
CA GLU A 764 -1.73 -25.63 5.53
C GLU A 764 -2.17 -25.50 6.99
N TRP A 765 -1.29 -25.06 7.89
CA TRP A 765 -1.58 -24.96 9.33
C TRP A 765 -2.54 -23.84 9.72
N MET A 766 -2.61 -22.75 8.94
CA MET A 766 -3.47 -21.60 9.27
C MET A 766 -4.81 -21.63 8.53
N PHE A 767 -4.84 -22.09 7.28
CA PHE A 767 -6.04 -22.06 6.44
C PHE A 767 -6.58 -23.43 6.02
N GLY A 768 -5.84 -24.52 6.25
CA GLY A 768 -6.27 -25.87 5.89
C GLY A 768 -6.23 -26.16 4.40
N LEU A 769 -5.58 -25.30 3.62
CA LEU A 769 -5.43 -25.46 2.19
C LEU A 769 -4.20 -26.32 1.88
N LYS A 770 -4.39 -27.35 1.06
CA LYS A 770 -3.33 -28.25 0.59
C LYS A 770 -3.00 -27.98 -0.86
N SER A 771 -1.72 -28.02 -1.18
CA SER A 771 -1.23 -28.01 -2.56
C SER A 771 -1.33 -29.41 -3.16
N GLU A 772 -1.73 -29.50 -4.43
CA GLU A 772 -1.72 -30.78 -5.18
C GLU A 772 -0.30 -31.36 -5.38
N ALA A 773 0.74 -30.53 -5.28
CA ALA A 773 2.14 -30.92 -5.35
C ALA A 773 2.99 -30.19 -4.29
N GLU A 774 3.98 -30.86 -3.69
CA GLU A 774 4.82 -30.37 -2.59
C GLU A 774 5.51 -29.00 -2.80
N LYS A 775 5.61 -28.54 -4.06
CA LYS A 775 6.29 -27.29 -4.46
C LYS A 775 5.38 -26.26 -5.12
N GLN A 776 4.07 -26.47 -5.13
CA GLN A 776 3.11 -25.58 -5.78
C GLN A 776 2.28 -24.84 -4.73
N GLY A 777 1.94 -23.58 -4.99
CA GLY A 777 1.01 -22.85 -4.14
C GLY A 777 -0.42 -23.37 -4.27
N CYS A 778 -1.31 -22.85 -3.42
CA CYS A 778 -2.72 -23.28 -3.34
C CYS A 778 -3.73 -22.18 -3.67
N PHE A 779 -3.28 -20.93 -3.83
CA PHE A 779 -4.16 -19.82 -4.17
C PHE A 779 -4.25 -19.62 -5.69
N ASP A 780 -5.46 -19.31 -6.16
CA ASP A 780 -5.72 -18.92 -7.54
C ASP A 780 -5.34 -17.45 -7.77
N LEU A 781 -5.52 -16.61 -6.75
CA LEU A 781 -5.23 -15.19 -6.82
C LEU A 781 -4.54 -14.73 -5.52
N VAL A 782 -3.41 -14.06 -5.66
CA VAL A 782 -2.77 -13.31 -4.57
C VAL A 782 -2.81 -11.84 -4.96
N ILE A 783 -3.42 -10.99 -4.15
CA ILE A 783 -3.62 -9.57 -4.47
C ILE A 783 -3.37 -8.70 -3.26
N GLY A 784 -2.71 -7.55 -3.42
CA GLY A 784 -2.54 -6.62 -2.30
C GLY A 784 -1.72 -5.36 -2.60
N ASN A 785 -1.39 -4.64 -1.53
CA ASN A 785 -0.46 -3.51 -1.55
C ASN A 785 0.64 -3.75 -0.48
N PRO A 786 1.79 -4.32 -0.85
CA PRO A 786 2.83 -4.69 0.11
C PRO A 786 3.52 -3.46 0.72
N PRO A 787 4.13 -3.58 1.91
CA PRO A 787 4.77 -2.46 2.61
C PRO A 787 6.03 -1.92 1.90
N TYR A 788 6.17 -0.59 1.83
CA TYR A 788 7.30 0.09 1.16
C TYR A 788 8.42 0.47 2.13
N LEU A 789 9.10 -0.54 2.69
CA LEU A 789 10.17 -0.35 3.68
C LEU A 789 11.56 -0.68 3.13
N ARG A 790 12.53 0.17 3.42
CA ARG A 790 13.94 -0.05 3.06
C ARG A 790 14.64 -0.97 4.04
N ILE A 791 15.52 -1.84 3.55
CA ILE A 791 16.29 -2.76 4.38
C ILE A 791 17.16 -2.06 5.44
N GLN A 792 17.61 -0.81 5.22
CA GLN A 792 18.37 -0.06 6.23
C GLN A 792 17.55 0.20 7.49
N GLY A 793 16.30 0.64 7.34
CA GLY A 793 15.41 0.87 8.48
C GLY A 793 15.07 -0.43 9.20
N ILE A 794 14.87 -1.51 8.46
CA ILE A 794 14.65 -2.84 9.05
C ILE A 794 15.90 -3.32 9.79
N ARG A 795 17.11 -3.10 9.25
CA ARG A 795 18.36 -3.52 9.90
C ARG A 795 18.66 -2.71 11.16
N GLU A 796 18.24 -1.46 11.23
CA GLU A 796 18.34 -0.64 12.44
C GLU A 796 17.37 -1.11 13.52
N ALA A 797 16.12 -1.43 13.17
CA ALA A 797 15.11 -1.89 14.11
C ALA A 797 15.28 -3.37 14.51
N ASN A 798 15.62 -4.25 13.57
CA ASN A 798 15.77 -5.68 13.77
C ASN A 798 16.83 -6.31 12.83
N PRO A 799 18.11 -6.34 13.27
CA PRO A 799 19.20 -6.90 12.48
C PRO A 799 19.04 -8.38 12.11
N GLU A 800 18.47 -9.18 13.01
CA GLU A 800 18.30 -10.63 12.80
C GLU A 800 17.30 -10.90 11.67
N PHE A 801 16.18 -10.19 11.66
CA PHE A 801 15.17 -10.29 10.60
C PHE A 801 15.73 -9.85 9.24
N ALA A 802 16.51 -8.76 9.21
CA ALA A 802 17.18 -8.32 7.97
C ALA A 802 18.16 -9.39 7.41
N ASN A 803 18.88 -10.07 8.30
CA ASN A 803 19.80 -11.15 7.91
C ASN A 803 19.04 -12.39 7.40
N PHE A 804 17.92 -12.74 8.04
CA PHE A 804 17.02 -13.81 7.60
C PHE A 804 16.53 -13.54 6.17
N LEU A 805 16.00 -12.36 5.89
CA LEU A 805 15.48 -12.01 4.56
C LEU A 805 16.54 -12.16 3.46
N THR A 806 17.77 -11.71 3.74
CA THR A 806 18.89 -11.77 2.78
C THR A 806 19.34 -13.21 2.51
N LYS A 807 19.12 -14.13 3.46
CA LYS A 807 19.50 -15.53 3.34
C LYS A 807 18.43 -16.38 2.65
N GLU A 808 17.16 -16.14 2.95
CA GLU A 808 16.05 -16.98 2.48
C GLU A 808 15.53 -16.60 1.09
N PHE A 809 15.63 -15.33 0.70
CA PHE A 809 15.02 -14.82 -0.53
C PHE A 809 16.05 -14.40 -1.57
N VAL A 810 15.86 -14.85 -2.82
CA VAL A 810 16.73 -14.49 -3.94
C VAL A 810 16.55 -13.02 -4.33
N SER A 811 15.33 -12.50 -4.19
CA SER A 811 14.97 -11.11 -4.44
C SER A 811 15.62 -10.12 -3.47
N ALA A 812 16.10 -10.58 -2.31
CA ALA A 812 16.74 -9.76 -1.28
C ALA A 812 18.19 -9.38 -1.64
N SER A 813 18.35 -8.64 -2.75
CA SER A 813 19.66 -8.27 -3.30
C SER A 813 20.06 -6.83 -2.94
N GLY A 814 21.21 -6.65 -2.29
CA GLY A 814 21.78 -5.33 -2.00
C GLY A 814 20.90 -4.48 -1.06
N SER A 815 20.63 -3.23 -1.46
CA SER A 815 19.77 -2.29 -0.72
C SER A 815 18.32 -2.37 -1.21
N PHE A 816 17.68 -3.52 -1.05
CA PHE A 816 16.34 -3.79 -1.54
C PHE A 816 15.24 -3.17 -0.66
N ASP A 817 14.05 -3.07 -1.24
CA ASP A 817 12.81 -2.67 -0.58
C ASP A 817 11.95 -3.91 -0.29
N LEU A 818 11.23 -3.92 0.83
CA LEU A 818 10.53 -5.10 1.36
C LEU A 818 9.50 -5.70 0.38
N TYR A 819 8.87 -4.88 -0.47
CA TYR A 819 7.92 -5.35 -1.48
C TYR A 819 8.52 -6.38 -2.45
N THR A 820 9.84 -6.37 -2.69
CA THR A 820 10.47 -7.35 -3.60
C THR A 820 10.36 -8.77 -3.06
N VAL A 821 10.49 -8.90 -1.74
CA VAL A 821 10.41 -10.18 -1.03
C VAL A 821 8.95 -10.65 -0.92
N PHE A 822 8.00 -9.73 -0.76
CA PHE A 822 6.57 -10.05 -0.83
C PHE A 822 6.14 -10.59 -2.20
N LEU A 823 6.73 -10.09 -3.30
CA LEU A 823 6.46 -10.64 -4.63
C LEU A 823 7.03 -12.05 -4.81
N GLU A 824 8.27 -12.30 -4.37
CA GLU A 824 8.83 -13.66 -4.39
C GLU A 824 7.97 -14.64 -3.57
N LYS A 825 7.51 -14.20 -2.38
CA LYS A 825 6.60 -14.98 -1.54
C LYS A 825 5.26 -15.23 -2.24
N ALA A 826 4.63 -14.22 -2.84
CA ALA A 826 3.36 -14.40 -3.56
C ALA A 826 3.49 -15.42 -4.70
N LEU A 827 4.58 -15.35 -5.47
CA LEU A 827 4.88 -16.31 -6.54
C LEU A 827 5.14 -17.74 -6.02
N SER A 828 5.33 -17.94 -4.72
CA SER A 828 5.37 -19.26 -4.07
C SER A 828 4.02 -19.72 -3.51
N LEU A 829 3.08 -18.78 -3.30
CA LEU A 829 1.76 -19.04 -2.73
C LEU A 829 0.69 -19.30 -3.80
N VAL A 830 0.88 -18.77 -5.00
CA VAL A 830 0.01 -19.06 -6.15
C VAL A 830 0.23 -20.46 -6.72
N ASN A 831 -0.85 -21.07 -7.18
CA ASN A 831 -0.80 -22.32 -7.95
C ASN A 831 -0.25 -22.06 -9.38
N LYS A 832 -0.05 -23.11 -10.20
CA LYS A 832 0.53 -23.02 -11.54
C LYS A 832 -0.25 -22.10 -12.50
N HIS A 833 -1.56 -22.01 -12.33
CA HIS A 833 -2.46 -21.16 -13.12
C HIS A 833 -2.79 -19.83 -12.42
N GLY A 834 -2.33 -19.69 -11.17
CA GLY A 834 -2.65 -18.57 -10.32
C GLY A 834 -1.92 -17.30 -10.70
N ILE A 835 -2.49 -16.19 -10.25
CA ILE A 835 -2.06 -14.83 -10.61
C ILE A 835 -1.68 -14.08 -9.34
N ALA A 836 -0.55 -13.38 -9.35
CA ALA A 836 -0.13 -12.48 -8.28
C ALA A 836 -0.19 -11.02 -8.76
N ASN A 837 -0.97 -10.19 -8.07
CA ASN A 837 -1.26 -8.81 -8.45
C ASN A 837 -0.88 -7.85 -7.34
N TYR A 838 0.01 -6.91 -7.62
CA TYR A 838 0.48 -5.96 -6.60
C TYR A 838 0.49 -4.53 -7.09
N ILE A 839 0.18 -3.63 -6.17
CA ILE A 839 0.55 -2.21 -6.29
C ILE A 839 1.95 -2.06 -5.72
N MET A 840 2.93 -1.81 -6.58
CA MET A 840 4.30 -1.58 -6.12
C MET A 840 5.08 -0.69 -7.08
N PRO A 841 6.15 -0.03 -6.61
CA PRO A 841 7.03 0.76 -7.49
C PRO A 841 7.58 -0.06 -8.65
N THR A 842 7.68 0.54 -9.84
CA THR A 842 8.30 -0.09 -11.02
C THR A 842 9.83 -0.03 -10.98
N LYS A 843 10.42 0.68 -10.01
CA LYS A 843 11.87 0.89 -9.87
C LYS A 843 12.73 -0.38 -9.85
N TRP A 844 12.17 -1.52 -9.42
CA TRP A 844 12.91 -2.78 -9.42
C TRP A 844 13.28 -3.28 -10.83
N THR A 845 12.63 -2.78 -11.88
CA THR A 845 12.91 -3.17 -13.27
C THR A 845 14.26 -2.61 -13.76
N ASN A 846 14.70 -1.46 -13.24
CA ASN A 846 15.94 -0.80 -13.68
C ASN A 846 16.97 -0.52 -12.57
N ALA A 847 16.60 -0.60 -11.29
CA ALA A 847 17.53 -0.38 -10.20
C ALA A 847 18.40 -1.61 -9.92
N SER A 848 19.60 -1.38 -9.36
CA SER A 848 20.54 -2.45 -9.02
C SER A 848 20.00 -3.41 -7.97
N PHE A 849 19.24 -2.93 -6.97
CA PHE A 849 18.64 -3.77 -5.94
C PHE A 849 17.59 -4.73 -6.49
N GLY A 850 16.99 -4.42 -7.65
CA GLY A 850 15.96 -5.26 -8.27
C GLY A 850 16.51 -6.47 -9.02
N ALA A 851 17.84 -6.64 -9.12
CA ALA A 851 18.45 -7.72 -9.88
C ALA A 851 18.01 -9.12 -9.42
N GLY A 852 17.92 -9.34 -8.11
CA GLY A 852 17.42 -10.60 -7.55
C GLY A 852 15.96 -10.86 -7.94
N LEU A 853 15.11 -9.85 -7.88
CA LEU A 853 13.70 -9.98 -8.25
C LEU A 853 13.53 -10.24 -9.76
N ARG A 854 14.29 -9.54 -10.61
CA ARG A 854 14.28 -9.79 -12.07
C ARG A 854 14.68 -11.23 -12.38
N GLN A 855 15.68 -11.78 -11.68
CA GLN A 855 16.06 -13.19 -11.81
C GLN A 855 14.92 -14.15 -11.41
N VAL A 856 14.22 -13.89 -10.30
CA VAL A 856 13.06 -14.71 -9.89
C VAL A 856 11.95 -14.68 -10.94
N VAL A 857 11.60 -13.49 -11.42
CA VAL A 857 10.52 -13.29 -12.39
C VAL A 857 10.88 -13.88 -13.76
N SER A 858 12.12 -13.72 -14.22
CA SER A 858 12.58 -14.28 -15.50
C SER A 858 12.63 -15.81 -15.46
N ASN A 859 13.11 -16.40 -14.36
CA ASN A 859 13.21 -17.85 -14.23
C ASN A 859 11.84 -18.53 -14.25
N LYS A 860 10.83 -17.90 -13.65
CA LYS A 860 9.45 -18.38 -13.67
C LYS A 860 8.66 -17.94 -14.91
N LYS A 861 9.25 -17.12 -15.78
CA LYS A 861 8.56 -16.45 -16.90
C LYS A 861 7.25 -15.80 -16.43
N SER A 862 7.28 -15.08 -15.31
CA SER A 862 6.05 -14.70 -14.62
C SER A 862 5.52 -13.31 -14.95
N ALA A 863 6.27 -12.43 -15.62
CA ALA A 863 5.79 -11.07 -15.93
C ALA A 863 4.69 -11.10 -17.02
N CYS A 864 3.49 -10.59 -16.71
CA CYS A 864 2.34 -10.59 -17.61
C CYS A 864 1.90 -9.17 -18.02
N LYS A 865 1.63 -8.29 -17.05
CA LYS A 865 1.17 -6.91 -17.32
C LYS A 865 1.78 -5.92 -16.33
N ILE A 866 2.24 -4.76 -16.80
CA ILE A 866 2.72 -3.65 -15.98
C ILE A 866 2.10 -2.35 -16.49
N ILE A 867 1.39 -1.65 -15.61
CA ILE A 867 0.90 -0.29 -15.82
C ILE A 867 1.72 0.65 -14.94
N ASN A 868 2.52 1.51 -15.56
CA ASN A 868 3.43 2.42 -14.90
C ASN A 868 2.87 3.85 -14.88
N PHE A 869 2.64 4.40 -13.69
CA PHE A 869 2.08 5.74 -13.52
C PHE A 869 3.11 6.87 -13.67
N GLY A 870 4.38 6.56 -13.96
CA GLY A 870 5.40 7.58 -14.20
C GLY A 870 5.62 8.50 -12.99
N SER A 871 5.46 9.81 -13.19
CA SER A 871 5.54 10.84 -12.15
C SER A 871 4.22 11.08 -11.40
N TYR A 872 3.13 10.42 -11.81
CA TYR A 872 1.85 10.60 -11.12
C TYR A 872 1.88 9.92 -9.74
N GLN A 873 1.57 10.70 -8.70
CA GLN A 873 1.51 10.22 -7.33
C GLN A 873 0.08 9.78 -7.02
N VAL A 874 -0.18 8.49 -7.19
CA VAL A 874 -1.43 7.83 -6.80
C VAL A 874 -1.76 8.01 -5.32
N PHE A 875 -0.71 7.88 -4.51
CA PHE A 875 -0.78 8.00 -3.06
C PHE A 875 -0.21 9.36 -2.66
N ASN A 876 -0.65 9.92 -1.53
CA ASN A 876 0.03 11.03 -0.85
C ASN A 876 1.40 10.60 -0.26
N ALA A 877 2.14 9.75 -0.98
CA ALA A 877 3.43 9.18 -0.63
C ALA A 877 4.51 9.70 -1.59
N SER A 878 5.78 9.61 -1.18
CA SER A 878 6.92 10.07 -1.99
C SER A 878 7.31 9.09 -3.11
N THR A 879 6.74 7.89 -3.16
CA THR A 879 7.13 6.80 -4.05
C THR A 879 6.16 6.62 -5.21
N TYR A 880 6.69 6.59 -6.43
CA TYR A 880 5.94 6.27 -7.64
C TYR A 880 5.61 4.79 -7.72
N THR A 881 4.35 4.50 -7.99
CA THR A 881 3.79 3.15 -8.01
C THR A 881 3.28 2.77 -9.39
N GLY A 882 3.09 1.48 -9.61
CA GLY A 882 2.42 0.95 -10.78
C GLY A 882 1.63 -0.31 -10.40
N LEU A 883 0.71 -0.70 -11.28
CA LEU A 883 -0.07 -1.93 -11.12
C LEU A 883 0.61 -3.04 -11.91
N GLN A 884 0.85 -4.19 -11.28
CA GLN A 884 1.69 -5.24 -11.85
C GLN A 884 1.04 -6.62 -11.64
N TRP A 885 0.89 -7.37 -12.73
CA TRP A 885 0.33 -8.73 -12.76
C TRP A 885 1.42 -9.73 -13.13
N PHE A 886 1.49 -10.80 -12.35
CA PHE A 886 2.43 -11.88 -12.55
C PHE A 886 1.71 -13.23 -12.65
N LYS A 887 1.94 -13.95 -13.75
CA LYS A 887 1.41 -15.29 -14.02
C LYS A 887 2.50 -16.17 -14.60
N GLN A 888 2.70 -17.35 -14.02
CA GLN A 888 3.75 -18.27 -14.44
C GLN A 888 3.56 -18.73 -15.90
N GLY A 889 4.66 -18.79 -16.66
CA GLY A 889 4.63 -19.25 -18.05
C GLY A 889 4.10 -18.23 -19.06
N SER A 890 4.18 -16.93 -18.77
CA SER A 890 3.80 -15.86 -19.70
C SER A 890 4.84 -15.70 -20.82
N ASP A 891 4.39 -15.68 -22.08
CA ASP A 891 5.24 -15.56 -23.26
C ASP A 891 5.77 -14.13 -23.50
N SER A 892 5.06 -13.14 -22.99
CA SER A 892 5.38 -11.73 -23.15
C SER A 892 4.79 -10.88 -22.03
N LEU A 893 5.37 -9.69 -21.84
CA LEU A 893 4.91 -8.67 -20.91
C LEU A 893 4.18 -7.57 -21.69
N LEU A 894 2.96 -7.25 -21.28
CA LEU A 894 2.21 -6.07 -21.72
C LEU A 894 2.59 -4.87 -20.85
N TYR A 895 3.25 -3.87 -21.46
CA TYR A 895 3.66 -2.65 -20.77
C TYR A 895 2.82 -1.45 -21.20
N PHE A 896 2.31 -0.71 -20.23
CA PHE A 896 1.62 0.56 -20.40
C PHE A 896 2.37 1.65 -19.63
N GLY A 897 2.94 2.62 -20.34
CA GLY A 897 3.48 3.84 -19.74
C GLY A 897 2.43 4.93 -19.70
N LEU A 898 2.28 5.63 -18.58
CA LEU A 898 1.47 6.84 -18.53
C LEU A 898 2.03 7.86 -19.55
N ASP A 899 1.19 8.26 -20.50
CA ASP A 899 1.53 9.19 -21.58
C ASP A 899 1.02 10.61 -21.33
N ARG A 900 0.42 10.87 -20.16
CA ARG A 900 -0.34 12.08 -19.85
C ARG A 900 -0.19 12.52 -18.41
N ASP A 901 -0.31 13.83 -18.16
CA ASP A 901 -0.37 14.38 -16.82
C ASP A 901 -1.79 14.20 -16.25
N LEU A 902 -1.92 13.28 -15.29
CA LEU A 902 -3.17 13.08 -14.55
C LEU A 902 -3.26 14.10 -13.40
N LYS A 903 -4.44 14.69 -13.20
CA LYS A 903 -4.68 15.69 -12.13
C LYS A 903 -5.39 15.08 -10.92
N SER A 904 -6.10 13.98 -11.11
CA SER A 904 -6.90 13.32 -10.06
C SER A 904 -6.88 11.79 -10.18
N ASN A 905 -7.24 11.10 -9.08
CA ASN A 905 -7.45 9.65 -9.10
C ASN A 905 -8.66 9.24 -9.96
N GLU A 906 -9.54 10.19 -10.27
CA GLU A 906 -10.66 10.00 -11.18
C GLU A 906 -10.18 9.94 -12.63
N ASP A 907 -9.29 10.85 -13.03
CA ASP A 907 -8.62 10.80 -14.33
C ASP A 907 -7.87 9.48 -14.51
N LEU A 908 -7.24 9.00 -13.43
CA LEU A 908 -6.56 7.71 -13.44
C LEU A 908 -7.53 6.55 -13.70
N SER A 909 -8.68 6.54 -13.02
CA SER A 909 -9.69 5.48 -13.21
C SER A 909 -10.20 5.45 -14.65
N LEU A 910 -10.48 6.63 -15.22
CA LEU A 910 -10.90 6.76 -16.62
C LEU A 910 -9.81 6.27 -17.58
N TYR A 911 -8.55 6.68 -17.36
CA TYR A 911 -7.41 6.20 -18.13
C TYR A 911 -7.31 4.67 -18.08
N LEU A 912 -7.32 4.08 -16.88
CA LEU A 912 -7.25 2.64 -16.67
C LEU A 912 -8.37 1.88 -17.39
N SER A 913 -9.58 2.44 -17.39
CA SER A 913 -10.74 1.86 -18.09
C SER A 913 -10.66 1.96 -19.63
N SER A 914 -9.89 2.93 -20.15
CA SER A 914 -9.69 3.12 -21.58
C SER A 914 -8.62 2.23 -22.19
N LEU A 915 -7.75 1.65 -21.35
CA LEU A 915 -6.63 0.85 -21.81
C LEU A 915 -7.10 -0.41 -22.53
N THR A 916 -6.62 -0.59 -23.75
CA THR A 916 -6.77 -1.84 -24.50
C THR A 916 -5.42 -2.48 -24.77
N ASP A 917 -5.39 -3.79 -25.01
CA ASP A 917 -4.16 -4.50 -25.34
C ASP A 917 -3.47 -3.97 -26.61
N LYS A 918 -4.19 -3.21 -27.46
CA LYS A 918 -3.62 -2.55 -28.64
C LYS A 918 -2.73 -1.36 -28.28
N ASP A 919 -2.99 -0.73 -27.14
CA ASP A 919 -2.23 0.40 -26.61
C ASP A 919 -0.96 -0.08 -25.89
N ALA A 920 -0.91 -1.37 -25.53
CA ALA A 920 0.21 -1.98 -24.84
C ALA A 920 1.45 -2.12 -25.73
N THR A 921 2.63 -1.94 -25.13
CA THR A 921 3.88 -2.38 -25.74
C THR A 921 4.18 -3.81 -25.33
N LEU A 922 4.25 -4.70 -26.33
CA LEU A 922 4.56 -6.11 -26.13
C LEU A 922 6.07 -6.32 -26.00
N ILE A 923 6.52 -6.78 -24.83
CA ILE A 923 7.93 -7.07 -24.55
C ILE A 923 8.11 -8.60 -24.50
N PRO A 924 8.85 -9.20 -25.44
CA PRO A 924 9.09 -10.64 -25.45
C PRO A 924 9.86 -11.12 -24.22
N ASN A 925 9.52 -12.31 -23.73
CA ASN A 925 10.14 -12.88 -22.52
C ASN A 925 11.67 -13.02 -22.61
N HIS A 926 12.25 -13.27 -23.80
CA HIS A 926 13.71 -13.37 -23.95
C HIS A 926 14.47 -12.06 -23.63
N LYS A 927 13.79 -10.90 -23.67
CA LYS A 927 14.35 -9.60 -23.24
C LYS A 927 14.24 -9.41 -21.71
N LEU A 928 13.44 -10.22 -21.02
CA LEU A 928 13.20 -10.15 -19.58
C LEU A 928 14.13 -11.12 -18.84
N ASN A 929 15.35 -10.66 -18.54
CA ASN A 929 16.38 -11.46 -17.86
C ASN A 929 16.83 -10.78 -16.55
N LYS A 930 17.95 -11.21 -15.95
CA LYS A 930 18.47 -10.59 -14.71
C LYS A 930 18.96 -9.14 -14.88
N ASP A 931 19.27 -8.74 -16.11
CA ASP A 931 19.79 -7.42 -16.45
C ASP A 931 18.67 -6.37 -16.42
N ILE A 932 19.01 -5.10 -16.64
CA ILE A 932 18.08 -3.98 -16.53
C ILE A 932 16.99 -4.09 -17.60
N TRP A 933 15.73 -4.03 -17.19
CA TRP A 933 14.59 -3.98 -18.10
C TRP A 933 14.33 -2.54 -18.50
N THR A 934 14.40 -2.26 -19.80
CA THR A 934 14.03 -0.96 -20.37
C THR A 934 12.61 -1.06 -20.89
N LEU A 935 11.66 -0.53 -20.11
CA LEU A 935 10.23 -0.56 -20.44
C LEU A 935 9.84 0.77 -21.10
N THR A 936 9.71 0.79 -22.43
CA THR A 936 9.38 1.99 -23.22
C THR A 936 8.26 1.71 -24.21
N ASP A 937 7.51 2.75 -24.58
CA ASP A 937 6.41 2.62 -25.54
C ASP A 937 6.91 2.21 -26.93
N LYS A 938 6.07 1.54 -27.74
CA LYS A 938 6.45 1.00 -29.07
C LYS A 938 7.10 2.02 -30.01
N ALA A 939 6.60 3.25 -30.06
CA ALA A 939 7.18 4.31 -30.88
C ALA A 939 8.54 4.78 -30.33
N LYS A 940 8.64 4.90 -29.00
CA LYS A 940 9.85 5.33 -28.29
C LYS A 940 10.94 4.26 -28.34
N SER A 941 10.55 2.99 -28.28
CA SER A 941 11.42 1.81 -28.33
C SER A 941 12.19 1.73 -29.65
N LYS A 942 11.55 2.03 -30.79
CA LYS A 942 12.23 2.09 -32.09
C LYS A 942 13.38 3.09 -32.11
N ILE A 943 13.18 4.27 -31.52
CA ILE A 943 14.20 5.31 -31.43
C ILE A 943 15.36 4.80 -30.56
N ILE A 944 15.07 4.22 -29.40
CA ILE A 944 16.10 3.65 -28.51
C ILE A 944 16.88 2.50 -29.17
N GLU A 945 16.20 1.61 -29.90
CA GLU A 945 16.86 0.53 -30.66
C GLU A 945 17.79 1.11 -31.73
N LYS A 946 17.34 2.14 -32.47
CA LYS A 946 18.15 2.86 -33.45
C LYS A 946 19.36 3.56 -32.83
N LEU A 947 19.19 4.20 -31.67
CA LEU A 947 20.31 4.76 -30.90
C LEU A 947 21.29 3.66 -30.48
N ASN A 948 20.81 2.51 -29.99
CA ASN A 948 21.66 1.43 -29.52
C ASN A 948 22.49 0.76 -30.62
N LEU A 949 22.13 0.89 -31.89
CA LEU A 949 22.93 0.42 -33.03
C LEU A 949 24.23 1.22 -33.21
N GLN A 950 24.37 2.38 -32.57
CA GLN A 950 25.59 3.18 -32.66
C GLN A 950 26.79 2.43 -32.04
N PRO A 951 28.00 2.56 -32.61
CA PRO A 951 29.13 1.69 -32.29
C PRO A 951 29.85 2.05 -30.98
N LYS A 952 29.66 3.27 -30.46
CA LYS A 952 30.36 3.77 -29.26
C LYS A 952 29.38 4.08 -28.14
N ARG A 953 29.88 4.14 -26.90
CA ARG A 953 29.16 4.55 -25.70
C ARG A 953 29.89 5.69 -24.99
N ILE A 954 29.20 6.41 -24.11
CA ILE A 954 29.84 7.47 -23.29
C ILE A 954 31.00 6.92 -22.45
N SER A 955 30.96 5.65 -22.04
CA SER A 955 32.08 4.96 -21.37
C SER A 955 33.37 4.90 -22.21
N ASP A 956 33.24 4.96 -23.54
CA ASP A 956 34.37 4.93 -24.45
C ASP A 956 35.02 6.32 -24.58
N ILE A 957 34.26 7.38 -24.29
CA ILE A 957 34.64 8.79 -24.48
C ILE A 957 35.24 9.40 -23.21
N PHE A 958 34.60 9.19 -22.06
CA PHE A 958 35.02 9.78 -20.79
C PHE A 958 35.92 8.83 -20.02
N GLU A 959 37.08 9.32 -19.57
CA GLU A 959 38.02 8.57 -18.74
C GLU A 959 37.38 8.31 -17.37
N LYS A 960 36.73 9.35 -16.82
CA LYS A 960 36.15 9.29 -15.49
C LYS A 960 34.97 10.24 -15.34
N ILE A 961 33.88 9.69 -14.83
CA ILE A 961 32.74 10.45 -14.33
C ILE A 961 32.73 10.27 -12.81
N PHE A 962 32.90 11.37 -12.06
CA PHE A 962 33.15 11.29 -10.63
C PHE A 962 32.21 12.18 -9.82
N GLN A 963 31.85 11.69 -8.63
CA GLN A 963 31.04 12.43 -7.66
C GLN A 963 31.89 13.47 -6.91
N GLY A 964 31.26 14.58 -6.52
CA GLY A 964 31.87 15.64 -5.73
C GLY A 964 32.31 15.24 -4.30
N LEU A 965 32.76 16.23 -3.53
CA LEU A 965 33.34 16.09 -2.19
C LEU A 965 32.33 15.52 -1.18
N ALA A 966 32.75 14.51 -0.42
CA ALA A 966 31.98 13.92 0.69
C ALA A 966 32.66 14.21 2.03
N THR A 967 32.30 15.35 2.63
CA THR A 967 32.92 15.85 3.87
C THR A 967 32.36 15.19 5.15
N SER A 968 31.16 14.60 5.06
CA SER A 968 30.34 14.13 6.19
C SER A 968 29.96 15.21 7.22
N LYS A 969 30.24 16.51 6.96
CA LYS A 969 29.81 17.64 7.79
C LYS A 969 29.88 18.97 7.02
N ASP A 970 29.00 19.10 6.04
CA ASP A 970 28.94 20.24 5.14
C ASP A 970 28.78 21.58 5.88
N ASP A 971 28.13 21.61 7.05
CA ASP A 971 27.92 22.83 7.85
C ASP A 971 29.20 23.46 8.41
N VAL A 972 30.27 22.66 8.52
CA VAL A 972 31.60 23.14 8.97
C VAL A 972 32.47 23.49 7.76
N TYR A 973 32.54 22.62 6.76
CA TYR A 973 33.48 22.81 5.66
C TYR A 973 32.99 23.79 4.59
N PHE A 974 31.68 24.02 4.46
CA PHE A 974 31.15 24.92 3.44
C PHE A 974 30.86 26.30 4.03
N LEU A 975 31.39 27.33 3.38
CA LEU A 975 31.12 28.72 3.67
C LEU A 975 30.26 29.33 2.58
N TYR A 976 29.29 30.14 3.00
CA TYR A 976 28.27 30.74 2.14
C TYR A 976 28.47 32.26 2.05
N ASP A 977 27.96 32.87 0.98
CA ASP A 977 27.95 34.32 0.76
C ASP A 977 29.32 34.98 0.97
N CYS A 978 30.33 34.37 0.37
CA CYS A 978 31.73 34.73 0.57
C CYS A 978 32.11 35.99 -0.20
N THR A 979 32.87 36.86 0.47
CA THR A 979 33.56 38.01 -0.13
C THR A 979 35.07 37.81 -0.02
N PHE A 980 35.80 38.31 -1.01
CA PHE A 980 37.25 38.12 -1.15
C PHE A 980 37.95 39.46 -0.91
N ASP A 981 38.79 39.54 0.13
CA ASP A 981 39.54 40.75 0.49
C ASP A 981 40.97 40.39 0.90
N ASN A 982 41.98 40.98 0.24
CA ASN A 982 43.41 40.88 0.60
C ASN A 982 43.89 39.47 1.02
N ASN A 983 43.70 38.45 0.17
CA ASN A 983 44.03 37.03 0.40
C ASN A 983 43.25 36.31 1.52
N LEU A 984 42.19 36.92 2.04
CA LEU A 984 41.25 36.32 2.97
C LEU A 984 39.86 36.15 2.32
N VAL A 985 39.15 35.13 2.79
CA VAL A 985 37.76 34.85 2.44
C VAL A 985 36.91 35.09 3.67
N ASN A 986 35.98 36.04 3.57
CA ASN A 986 34.97 36.29 4.60
C ASN A 986 33.68 35.59 4.20
N GLY A 987 33.30 34.52 4.91
CA GLY A 987 32.14 33.70 4.56
C GLY A 987 31.32 33.30 5.79
N PHE A 988 30.02 33.07 5.58
CA PHE A 988 29.09 32.65 6.62
C PHE A 988 29.21 31.15 6.91
N SER A 989 29.45 30.79 8.18
CA SER A 989 29.47 29.40 8.67
C SER A 989 28.13 29.04 9.29
N LYS A 990 27.49 27.97 8.80
CA LYS A 990 26.23 27.46 9.37
C LYS A 990 26.41 26.82 10.74
N GLN A 991 27.58 26.24 11.02
CA GLN A 991 27.82 25.58 12.30
C GLN A 991 27.97 26.58 13.46
N LEU A 992 28.55 27.75 13.21
CA LEU A 992 28.78 28.80 14.22
C LEU A 992 27.79 29.98 14.11
N ASP A 993 26.91 29.96 13.11
CA ASP A 993 25.90 31.00 12.84
C ASP A 993 26.48 32.43 12.74
N ARG A 994 27.67 32.55 12.14
CA ARG A 994 28.39 33.84 12.00
C ARG A 994 29.31 33.87 10.78
N ILE A 995 29.71 35.08 10.38
CA ILE A 995 30.75 35.30 9.37
C ILE A 995 32.12 35.04 9.99
N ILE A 996 32.95 34.28 9.28
CA ILE A 996 34.34 33.99 9.65
C ILE A 996 35.28 34.41 8.53
N SER A 997 36.53 34.71 8.89
CA SER A 997 37.61 35.02 7.95
C SER A 997 38.60 33.86 7.92
N ILE A 998 38.89 33.32 6.73
CA ILE A 998 39.87 32.24 6.52
C ILE A 998 40.83 32.62 5.38
N GLU A 999 42.06 32.13 5.42
CA GLU A 999 43.03 32.29 4.35
C GLU A 999 42.57 31.65 3.03
N MET A 1000 42.64 32.41 1.93
CA MET A 1000 42.12 31.99 0.63
C MET A 1000 42.77 30.69 0.12
N ASP A 1001 44.07 30.52 0.33
CA ASP A 1001 44.84 29.32 -0.04
C ASP A 1001 44.35 28.03 0.66
N PHE A 1002 43.67 28.16 1.80
CA PHE A 1002 43.08 27.04 2.55
C PHE A 1002 41.67 26.69 2.08
N THR A 1003 41.15 27.40 1.08
CA THR A 1003 39.81 27.22 0.53
C THR A 1003 39.83 26.92 -0.96
N LYS A 1004 38.73 26.36 -1.47
CA LYS A 1004 38.48 26.18 -2.91
C LYS A 1004 37.08 26.66 -3.28
N PRO A 1005 36.85 27.21 -4.49
CA PRO A 1005 35.51 27.55 -4.96
C PRO A 1005 34.59 26.34 -4.92
N LEU A 1006 33.43 26.47 -4.26
CA LEU A 1006 32.48 25.38 -4.07
C LEU A 1006 31.29 25.53 -5.01
N LEU A 1007 31.01 24.49 -5.79
CA LEU A 1007 29.88 24.39 -6.70
C LEU A 1007 28.78 23.49 -6.11
N LYS A 1008 27.59 24.05 -6.00
CA LYS A 1008 26.35 23.34 -5.67
C LYS A 1008 25.45 23.27 -6.91
N GLY A 1009 24.42 22.43 -6.87
CA GLY A 1009 23.54 22.19 -8.01
C GLY A 1009 22.82 23.45 -8.52
N ASP A 1010 22.68 24.46 -7.66
CA ASP A 1010 22.10 25.76 -8.00
C ASP A 1010 23.05 26.71 -8.76
N GLY A 1011 24.32 26.32 -8.96
CA GLY A 1011 25.28 27.07 -9.76
C GLY A 1011 25.63 26.40 -11.09
N VAL A 1012 24.89 25.37 -11.50
CA VAL A 1012 25.14 24.62 -12.74
C VAL A 1012 23.92 24.73 -13.65
N HIS A 1013 24.08 25.43 -14.77
CA HIS A 1013 23.00 25.75 -15.69
C HIS A 1013 23.38 25.52 -17.16
N ARG A 1014 22.36 25.27 -17.99
CA ARG A 1014 22.50 24.99 -19.43
C ARG A 1014 23.16 26.17 -20.16
N TYR A 1015 24.33 25.91 -20.74
CA TYR A 1015 25.14 26.87 -21.50
C TYR A 1015 25.47 28.17 -20.73
N GLU A 1016 25.77 28.07 -19.44
CA GLU A 1016 26.18 29.21 -18.63
C GLU A 1016 27.56 29.00 -18.01
N ASP A 1017 28.31 30.10 -17.88
CA ASP A 1017 29.57 30.11 -17.16
C ASP A 1017 29.36 29.86 -15.68
N ILE A 1018 30.21 29.01 -15.12
CA ILE A 1018 30.12 28.62 -13.72
C ILE A 1018 30.55 29.80 -12.84
N LYS A 1019 29.67 30.22 -11.94
CA LYS A 1019 29.94 31.26 -10.95
C LYS A 1019 29.49 30.78 -9.58
N THR A 1020 30.27 31.06 -8.56
CA THR A 1020 29.92 30.74 -7.17
C THR A 1020 30.43 31.80 -6.21
N ASN A 1021 29.64 32.08 -5.18
CA ASN A 1021 30.01 32.86 -4.01
C ASN A 1021 30.25 31.96 -2.78
N LYS A 1022 30.39 30.64 -2.98
CA LYS A 1022 30.58 29.66 -1.92
C LYS A 1022 31.99 29.11 -1.99
N VAL A 1023 32.58 28.80 -0.84
CA VAL A 1023 33.88 28.11 -0.77
C VAL A 1023 33.82 26.90 0.14
N VAL A 1024 34.75 25.98 -0.07
CA VAL A 1024 34.98 24.82 0.81
C VAL A 1024 36.35 24.93 1.45
N VAL A 1025 36.42 24.73 2.77
CA VAL A 1025 37.67 24.60 3.52
C VAL A 1025 38.34 23.29 3.12
N PHE A 1026 39.54 23.37 2.54
CA PHE A 1026 40.20 22.25 1.87
C PHE A 1026 41.54 21.90 2.56
N PRO A 1027 41.55 20.99 3.55
CA PRO A 1027 42.73 20.70 4.38
C PRO A 1027 43.75 19.77 3.71
N TYR A 1028 43.91 19.83 2.40
CA TYR A 1028 44.77 18.95 1.62
C TYR A 1028 45.74 19.73 0.72
N LYS A 1029 46.95 19.20 0.57
CA LYS A 1029 47.95 19.63 -0.43
C LYS A 1029 47.89 18.70 -1.64
N LEU A 1030 47.90 19.29 -2.83
CA LEU A 1030 47.91 18.57 -4.10
C LEU A 1030 49.35 18.55 -4.62
N THR A 1031 50.04 17.41 -4.50
CA THR A 1031 51.45 17.24 -4.91
C THR A 1031 51.61 15.98 -5.76
N ASN A 1032 52.21 16.11 -6.95
CA ASN A 1032 52.48 15.00 -7.89
C ASN A 1032 51.27 14.06 -8.15
N GLY A 1033 50.06 14.62 -8.26
CA GLY A 1033 48.85 13.84 -8.51
C GLY A 1033 48.25 13.14 -7.27
N ASN A 1034 48.81 13.37 -6.08
CA ASN A 1034 48.28 12.89 -4.80
C ASN A 1034 47.69 14.05 -3.97
N ALA A 1035 46.68 13.73 -3.16
CA ALA A 1035 46.09 14.64 -2.18
C ALA A 1035 46.53 14.22 -0.78
N ASP A 1036 47.60 14.85 -0.29
CA ASP A 1036 48.11 14.60 1.05
C ASP A 1036 47.44 15.56 2.03
N LEU A 1037 47.22 15.12 3.27
CA LEU A 1037 46.64 15.98 4.30
C LEU A 1037 47.71 16.91 4.87
N TYR A 1038 47.36 18.16 5.17
CA TYR A 1038 48.22 18.99 6.01
C TYR A 1038 48.28 18.43 7.43
N THR A 1039 49.44 18.47 8.07
CA THR A 1039 49.59 18.21 9.50
C THR A 1039 49.09 19.38 10.33
N GLU A 1040 48.70 19.14 11.58
CA GLU A 1040 48.15 20.20 12.45
C GLU A 1040 49.13 21.38 12.63
N ASN A 1041 50.42 21.09 12.72
CA ASN A 1041 51.48 22.11 12.80
C ASN A 1041 51.60 22.93 11.51
N GLU A 1042 51.46 22.30 10.34
CA GLU A 1042 51.47 22.99 9.05
C GLU A 1042 50.25 23.92 8.92
N ILE A 1043 49.06 23.46 9.31
CA ILE A 1043 47.83 24.29 9.28
C ILE A 1043 48.00 25.47 10.24
N LYS A 1044 48.45 25.23 11.47
CA LYS A 1044 48.65 26.28 12.47
C LYS A 1044 49.66 27.35 12.05
N SER A 1045 50.73 26.95 11.36
CA SER A 1045 51.79 27.85 10.89
C SER A 1045 51.37 28.66 9.65
N ARG A 1046 50.71 28.00 8.68
CA ARG A 1046 50.43 28.58 7.36
C ARG A 1046 49.03 29.18 7.23
N PHE A 1047 48.07 28.67 8.00
CA PHE A 1047 46.66 29.04 7.98
C PHE A 1047 46.11 29.23 9.42
N PRO A 1048 46.67 30.19 10.19
CA PRO A 1048 46.31 30.38 11.60
C PRO A 1048 44.80 30.64 11.83
N LEU A 1049 44.13 31.38 10.95
CA LEU A 1049 42.68 31.65 11.08
C LEU A 1049 41.87 30.39 10.76
N GLY A 1050 42.21 29.69 9.67
CA GLY A 1050 41.60 28.40 9.32
C GLY A 1050 41.77 27.33 10.41
N TYR A 1051 42.95 27.28 11.05
CA TYR A 1051 43.19 26.40 12.19
C TYR A 1051 42.28 26.75 13.39
N SER A 1052 42.21 28.03 13.76
CA SER A 1052 41.37 28.49 14.87
C SER A 1052 39.90 28.12 14.64
N TYR A 1053 39.40 28.30 13.42
CA TYR A 1053 38.02 27.94 13.06
C TYR A 1053 37.76 26.43 13.17
N LEU A 1054 38.63 25.59 12.57
CA LEU A 1054 38.48 24.15 12.67
C LEU A 1054 38.55 23.67 14.13
N LYS A 1055 39.43 24.29 14.94
CA LYS A 1055 39.61 23.94 16.36
C LYS A 1055 38.37 24.24 17.19
N GLU A 1056 37.71 25.36 16.92
CA GLU A 1056 36.42 25.69 17.55
C GLU A 1056 35.31 24.67 17.18
N CYS A 1057 35.43 24.01 16.03
CA CYS A 1057 34.50 22.97 15.57
C CYS A 1057 34.96 21.53 15.90
N GLU A 1058 36.02 21.34 16.69
CA GLU A 1058 36.68 20.03 16.87
C GLU A 1058 35.74 18.96 17.43
N ASP A 1059 34.99 19.27 18.49
CA ASP A 1059 34.07 18.31 19.12
C ASP A 1059 33.05 17.76 18.11
N VAL A 1060 32.47 18.66 17.32
CA VAL A 1060 31.52 18.32 16.26
C VAL A 1060 32.17 17.48 15.17
N LEU A 1061 33.41 17.78 14.81
CA LEU A 1061 34.16 17.05 13.78
C LEU A 1061 34.60 15.66 14.25
N ARG A 1062 34.90 15.48 15.54
CA ARG A 1062 35.25 14.19 16.15
C ARG A 1062 34.05 13.25 16.30
N ASP A 1063 32.86 13.81 16.53
CA ASP A 1063 31.63 13.03 16.68
C ASP A 1063 31.01 12.53 15.36
N ARG A 1064 31.58 12.91 14.21
CA ARG A 1064 31.12 12.44 12.89
C ARG A 1064 31.12 10.90 12.78
N GLU A 1065 30.13 10.37 12.07
CA GLU A 1065 29.97 8.93 11.82
C GLU A 1065 29.94 8.08 13.11
N LYS A 1066 29.16 8.52 14.10
CA LYS A 1066 29.05 7.87 15.43
C LYS A 1066 30.39 7.83 16.19
N GLY A 1067 31.18 8.90 16.09
CA GLY A 1067 32.44 9.05 16.83
C GLY A 1067 33.64 8.34 16.20
N ARG A 1068 33.59 8.01 14.91
CA ARG A 1068 34.68 7.31 14.20
C ARG A 1068 36.02 8.05 14.26
N LEU A 1069 36.01 9.37 14.44
CA LEU A 1069 37.21 10.23 14.50
C LEU A 1069 37.61 10.62 15.93
N LYS A 1070 36.99 10.07 16.97
CA LYS A 1070 37.27 10.46 18.37
C LYS A 1070 38.74 10.36 18.74
N THR A 1071 39.42 9.28 18.34
CA THR A 1071 40.84 9.02 18.64
C THR A 1071 41.79 9.30 17.48
N ASP A 1072 41.27 9.81 16.35
CA ASP A 1072 42.08 10.10 15.16
C ASP A 1072 42.89 11.39 15.38
N SER A 1073 44.19 11.35 15.06
CA SER A 1073 45.06 12.52 15.11
C SER A 1073 44.72 13.54 14.01
N PHE A 1074 44.08 13.09 12.93
CA PHE A 1074 43.64 13.90 11.80
C PHE A 1074 42.13 14.13 11.81
N TRP A 1075 41.60 14.56 12.95
CA TRP A 1075 40.16 14.78 13.19
C TRP A 1075 39.48 15.73 12.18
N TYR A 1076 40.23 16.63 11.54
CA TYR A 1076 39.77 17.57 10.52
C TYR A 1076 39.77 17.01 9.08
N ARG A 1077 40.16 15.75 8.84
CA ARG A 1077 40.13 15.16 7.50
C ARG A 1077 38.69 14.92 7.03
N TYR A 1078 38.47 14.83 5.72
CA TYR A 1078 37.24 14.27 5.19
C TYR A 1078 37.16 12.77 5.49
N ILE A 1079 35.96 12.27 5.79
CA ILE A 1079 35.75 10.84 6.04
C ILE A 1079 36.04 10.02 4.77
N TYR A 1080 35.66 10.55 3.60
CA TYR A 1080 35.83 9.90 2.30
C TYR A 1080 36.60 10.80 1.31
N PRO A 1081 37.94 10.88 1.42
CA PRO A 1081 38.79 11.73 0.56
C PRO A 1081 38.98 11.12 -0.85
N LYS A 1082 37.88 10.93 -1.59
CA LYS A 1082 37.90 10.41 -2.96
C LYS A 1082 37.93 11.55 -3.96
N ASN A 1083 38.56 11.33 -5.12
CA ASN A 1083 38.54 12.21 -6.29
C ASN A 1083 39.15 13.62 -6.10
N LEU A 1084 39.87 13.87 -5.01
CA LEU A 1084 40.37 15.21 -4.66
C LEU A 1084 41.30 15.83 -5.72
N THR A 1085 42.02 15.00 -6.47
CA THR A 1085 42.96 15.41 -7.53
C THR A 1085 42.30 15.56 -8.90
N LEU A 1086 41.03 15.19 -9.03
CA LEU A 1086 40.31 15.24 -10.31
C LEU A 1086 39.65 16.61 -10.55
N PHE A 1087 39.40 17.39 -9.50
CA PHE A 1087 38.76 18.70 -9.62
C PHE A 1087 39.62 19.71 -10.36
N CYS A 1088 40.96 19.65 -10.23
CA CYS A 1088 41.89 20.55 -10.89
C CYS A 1088 42.13 20.24 -12.38
N LYS A 1089 41.32 19.37 -12.99
CA LYS A 1089 41.33 19.08 -14.43
C LYS A 1089 40.19 19.80 -15.12
N GLU A 1090 40.43 20.18 -16.37
CA GLU A 1090 39.40 20.61 -17.34
C GLU A 1090 38.29 19.55 -17.43
N LYS A 1091 37.02 19.95 -17.25
CA LYS A 1091 35.90 19.02 -17.11
C LYS A 1091 34.54 19.64 -17.44
N LEU A 1092 33.56 18.81 -17.80
CA LEU A 1092 32.14 19.20 -17.72
C LEU A 1092 31.60 18.92 -16.32
N VAL A 1093 30.54 19.64 -15.94
CA VAL A 1093 29.82 19.44 -14.68
C VAL A 1093 28.32 19.37 -14.91
N ALA A 1094 27.63 18.53 -14.14
CA ALA A 1094 26.17 18.44 -14.15
C ALA A 1094 25.60 18.08 -12.76
N PRO A 1095 24.42 18.59 -12.39
CA PRO A 1095 23.75 18.19 -11.16
C PRO A 1095 23.23 16.75 -11.22
N GLU A 1096 23.22 16.04 -10.08
CA GLU A 1096 22.70 14.67 -9.97
C GLU A 1096 21.18 14.63 -10.20
N ILE A 1097 20.47 15.71 -9.89
CA ILE A 1097 19.02 15.85 -10.05
C ILE A 1097 18.79 17.04 -10.96
N SER A 1098 18.21 16.80 -12.14
CA SER A 1098 18.07 17.81 -13.19
C SER A 1098 16.72 17.71 -13.88
N LEU A 1099 16.20 18.85 -14.34
CA LEU A 1099 15.11 18.94 -15.29
C LEU A 1099 15.72 19.49 -16.60
N GLY A 1100 15.85 18.63 -17.62
CA GLY A 1100 16.61 18.94 -18.84
C GLY A 1100 18.11 18.67 -18.72
N GLY A 1101 18.82 18.86 -19.83
CA GLY A 1101 20.28 18.87 -19.88
C GLY A 1101 20.82 20.16 -19.28
N ASN A 1102 21.33 20.09 -18.04
CA ASN A 1102 21.95 21.22 -17.33
C ASN A 1102 23.44 20.97 -17.14
N PHE A 1103 24.16 20.82 -18.25
CA PHE A 1103 25.61 20.73 -18.25
C PHE A 1103 26.25 22.11 -18.42
N SER A 1104 27.35 22.32 -17.69
CA SER A 1104 28.22 23.49 -17.81
C SER A 1104 29.67 23.03 -17.97
N TYR A 1105 30.53 23.93 -18.42
CA TYR A 1105 31.93 23.64 -18.72
C TYR A 1105 32.88 24.37 -17.76
N ASP A 1106 33.79 23.62 -17.12
CA ASP A 1106 34.86 24.13 -16.29
C ASP A 1106 36.20 23.96 -17.03
N GLU A 1107 36.54 24.99 -17.81
CA GLU A 1107 37.76 25.02 -18.64
C GLU A 1107 39.05 24.97 -17.80
N LYS A 1108 39.05 25.63 -16.64
CA LYS A 1108 40.25 25.80 -15.81
C LYS A 1108 40.39 24.77 -14.69
N GLY A 1109 39.35 23.98 -14.41
CA GLY A 1109 39.34 23.03 -13.30
C GLY A 1109 39.33 23.72 -11.93
N GLU A 1110 38.67 24.88 -11.82
CA GLU A 1110 38.75 25.70 -10.59
C GLU A 1110 37.71 25.29 -9.54
N PHE A 1111 36.62 24.65 -9.95
CA PHE A 1111 35.46 24.42 -9.10
C PHE A 1111 35.44 23.02 -8.47
N TYR A 1112 35.23 22.99 -7.16
CA TYR A 1112 35.03 21.78 -6.36
C TYR A 1112 33.55 21.59 -6.10
N SER A 1113 33.01 20.43 -6.41
CA SER A 1113 31.57 20.22 -6.37
C SER A 1113 31.12 19.43 -5.14
N THR A 1114 29.87 19.59 -4.72
CA THR A 1114 29.25 18.71 -3.71
C THR A 1114 28.95 17.31 -4.26
N THR A 1115 28.64 16.35 -3.39
CA THR A 1115 28.19 15.00 -3.80
C THR A 1115 27.00 14.98 -4.77
N LYS A 1116 26.27 16.09 -4.89
CA LYS A 1116 25.12 16.27 -5.79
C LYS A 1116 25.47 16.84 -7.16
N VAL A 1117 26.74 17.01 -7.50
CA VAL A 1117 27.21 17.47 -8.81
C VAL A 1117 28.36 16.58 -9.25
N TYR A 1118 28.28 16.08 -10.48
CA TYR A 1118 29.23 15.14 -11.08
C TYR A 1118 30.16 15.87 -12.05
N GLY A 1119 31.44 15.50 -12.04
CA GLY A 1119 32.45 15.96 -12.99
C GLY A 1119 32.74 14.91 -14.06
N TYR A 1120 32.98 15.36 -15.29
CA TYR A 1120 33.19 14.52 -16.47
C TYR A 1120 34.52 14.86 -17.13
N ILE A 1121 35.48 13.93 -17.08
CA ILE A 1121 36.81 14.08 -17.66
C ILE A 1121 36.90 13.23 -18.93
N LYS A 1122 37.20 13.89 -20.06
CA LYS A 1122 37.35 13.25 -21.38
C LYS A 1122 38.70 12.53 -21.50
N LYS A 1123 38.77 11.43 -22.24
CA LYS A 1123 40.05 10.75 -22.56
C LYS A 1123 40.87 11.60 -23.54
N GLU A 1124 42.20 11.55 -23.41
CA GLU A 1124 43.13 12.34 -24.24
C GLU A 1124 43.05 12.00 -25.75
N ASN A 1125 42.66 10.77 -26.11
CA ASN A 1125 42.59 10.31 -27.49
C ASN A 1125 41.29 10.69 -28.24
N ILE A 1126 40.34 11.35 -27.57
CA ILE A 1126 39.08 11.80 -28.17
C ILE A 1126 39.29 13.17 -28.83
N LYS A 1127 39.03 13.23 -30.14
CA LYS A 1127 39.31 14.41 -30.97
C LYS A 1127 38.33 15.55 -30.75
N GLU A 1128 37.09 15.23 -30.41
CA GLU A 1128 36.01 16.19 -30.23
C GLU A 1128 36.23 17.06 -28.98
N SER A 1129 36.07 18.37 -29.12
CA SER A 1129 36.18 19.37 -28.05
C SER A 1129 35.11 19.23 -26.95
N TYR A 1130 35.38 19.81 -25.77
CA TYR A 1130 34.38 19.86 -24.69
C TYR A 1130 33.13 20.65 -25.07
N PHE A 1131 33.23 21.63 -25.98
CA PHE A 1131 32.08 22.39 -26.48
C PHE A 1131 31.12 21.52 -27.29
N PHE A 1132 31.63 20.59 -28.11
CA PHE A 1132 30.79 19.61 -28.80
C PHE A 1132 30.02 18.73 -27.81
N TRP A 1133 30.70 18.18 -26.79
CA TRP A 1133 30.05 17.35 -25.77
C TRP A 1133 29.06 18.14 -24.92
N LEU A 1134 29.34 19.41 -24.64
CA LEU A 1134 28.41 20.33 -23.99
C LEU A 1134 27.14 20.52 -24.84
N GLY A 1135 27.28 20.66 -26.17
CA GLY A 1135 26.17 20.69 -27.12
C GLY A 1135 25.33 19.40 -27.06
N LEU A 1136 25.98 18.24 -27.15
CA LEU A 1136 25.32 16.93 -27.14
C LEU A 1136 24.57 16.66 -25.83
N PHE A 1137 25.19 16.88 -24.67
CA PHE A 1137 24.58 16.60 -23.37
C PHE A 1137 23.45 17.58 -23.01
N ASN A 1138 23.44 18.76 -23.60
CA ASN A 1138 22.36 19.72 -23.46
C ASN A 1138 21.30 19.58 -24.56
N SER A 1139 21.39 18.59 -25.47
CA SER A 1139 20.43 18.39 -26.56
C SER A 1139 19.12 17.73 -26.13
N ASN A 1140 18.07 17.94 -26.91
CA ASN A 1140 16.78 17.28 -26.75
C ASN A 1140 16.88 15.76 -26.93
N LEU A 1141 17.78 15.28 -27.80
CA LEU A 1141 17.98 13.84 -28.00
C LEU A 1141 18.58 13.16 -26.77
N PHE A 1142 19.61 13.76 -26.17
CA PHE A 1142 20.18 13.24 -24.93
C PHE A 1142 19.16 13.28 -23.79
N TRP A 1143 18.44 14.40 -23.65
CA TRP A 1143 17.37 14.52 -22.67
C TRP A 1143 16.28 13.47 -22.86
N TYR A 1144 15.86 13.22 -24.10
CA TYR A 1144 14.92 12.17 -24.46
C TYR A 1144 15.40 10.79 -24.02
N PHE A 1145 16.67 10.44 -24.29
CA PHE A 1145 17.23 9.16 -23.84
C PHE A 1145 17.19 9.02 -22.31
N ILE A 1146 17.52 10.07 -21.56
CA ILE A 1146 17.45 10.07 -20.10
C ILE A 1146 16.01 9.96 -19.61
N LYS A 1147 15.04 10.60 -20.28
CA LYS A 1147 13.61 10.45 -19.96
C LYS A 1147 13.14 8.99 -20.08
N GLN A 1148 13.69 8.24 -21.03
CA GLN A 1148 13.30 6.84 -21.28
C GLN A 1148 14.06 5.81 -20.41
N THR A 1149 15.31 6.08 -20.08
CA THR A 1149 16.19 5.10 -19.40
C THR A 1149 16.48 5.45 -17.94
N GLY A 1150 16.41 6.74 -17.61
CA GLY A 1150 16.65 7.29 -16.29
C GLY A 1150 15.47 7.15 -15.34
N TYR A 1151 15.73 7.41 -14.07
CA TYR A 1151 14.71 7.37 -13.02
C TYR A 1151 14.12 8.77 -12.77
N VAL A 1152 12.79 8.86 -12.84
CA VAL A 1152 12.03 10.06 -12.52
C VAL A 1152 11.87 10.25 -11.00
N LEU A 1153 11.98 11.49 -10.54
CA LEU A 1153 11.86 11.99 -9.18
C LEU A 1153 10.68 12.98 -9.10
N ARG A 1154 10.27 13.37 -7.88
CA ARG A 1154 9.11 14.26 -7.63
C ARG A 1154 9.18 15.51 -8.51
N GLY A 1155 8.07 15.84 -9.17
CA GLY A 1155 7.95 17.04 -10.02
C GLY A 1155 8.59 16.91 -11.41
N GLY A 1156 8.81 15.68 -11.91
CA GLY A 1156 9.33 15.45 -13.26
C GLY A 1156 10.86 15.56 -13.39
N TYR A 1157 11.59 15.72 -12.28
CA TYR A 1157 13.05 15.74 -12.28
C TYR A 1157 13.64 14.35 -12.57
N TYR A 1158 14.83 14.26 -13.13
CA TYR A 1158 15.52 13.00 -13.44
C TYR A 1158 16.88 12.92 -12.77
N THR A 1159 17.35 11.69 -12.51
CA THR A 1159 18.67 11.45 -11.91
C THR A 1159 19.77 11.17 -12.93
N PHE A 1160 20.84 11.96 -12.86
CA PHE A 1160 22.01 11.92 -13.75
C PHE A 1160 23.13 11.08 -13.14
N LYS A 1161 22.80 9.87 -12.69
CA LYS A 1161 23.81 8.92 -12.19
C LYS A 1161 24.56 8.27 -13.33
N THR A 1162 25.81 7.90 -13.07
CA THR A 1162 26.72 7.22 -14.01
C THR A 1162 26.08 6.03 -14.72
N ASN A 1163 25.26 5.24 -14.02
CA ASN A 1163 24.64 4.05 -14.58
C ASN A 1163 23.61 4.34 -15.68
N TYR A 1164 23.06 5.56 -15.75
CA TYR A 1164 22.10 5.98 -16.77
C TYR A 1164 22.78 6.74 -17.91
N ILE A 1165 23.91 7.40 -17.64
CA ILE A 1165 24.61 8.24 -18.63
C ILE A 1165 25.63 7.42 -19.43
N LEU A 1166 26.40 6.54 -18.78
CA LEU A 1166 27.41 5.72 -19.45
C LEU A 1166 26.86 4.87 -20.61
N PRO A 1167 25.64 4.31 -20.54
CA PRO A 1167 25.04 3.56 -21.64
C PRO A 1167 24.60 4.40 -22.84
N PHE A 1168 24.63 5.74 -22.78
CA PHE A 1168 24.18 6.57 -23.89
C PHE A 1168 25.00 6.26 -25.16
N PRO A 1169 24.34 5.89 -26.28
CA PRO A 1169 25.03 5.60 -27.53
C PRO A 1169 25.54 6.85 -28.24
N VAL A 1170 26.78 6.78 -28.70
CA VAL A 1170 27.47 7.89 -29.38
C VAL A 1170 27.70 7.50 -30.83
N SER A 1171 27.36 8.41 -31.76
CA SER A 1171 27.59 8.18 -33.18
C SER A 1171 29.07 7.93 -33.49
N GLY A 1172 29.33 6.94 -34.35
CA GLY A 1172 30.69 6.59 -34.78
C GLY A 1172 31.26 7.59 -35.80
N ASP A 1173 30.38 8.21 -36.59
CA ASP A 1173 30.71 9.02 -37.77
C ASP A 1173 30.43 10.51 -37.51
N ILE A 1174 31.19 11.11 -36.62
CA ILE A 1174 31.14 12.57 -36.38
C ILE A 1174 32.01 13.24 -37.46
N SER A 1175 31.37 13.90 -38.42
CA SER A 1175 32.10 14.66 -39.44
C SER A 1175 32.79 15.90 -38.83
N VAL A 1176 33.93 16.30 -39.40
CA VAL A 1176 34.66 17.51 -38.96
C VAL A 1176 33.78 18.75 -39.10
N GLU A 1177 32.95 18.81 -40.15
CA GLU A 1177 32.01 19.91 -40.39
C GLU A 1177 30.95 20.01 -39.30
N THR A 1178 30.29 18.90 -38.96
CA THR A 1178 29.28 18.83 -37.88
C THR A 1178 29.89 19.18 -36.53
N HIS A 1179 31.10 18.67 -36.25
CA HIS A 1179 31.83 18.97 -35.03
C HIS A 1179 32.07 20.47 -34.86
N LEU A 1180 32.63 21.12 -35.89
CA LEU A 1180 32.93 22.56 -35.88
C LEU A 1180 31.66 23.41 -35.85
N ALA A 1181 30.59 22.99 -36.52
CA ALA A 1181 29.31 23.70 -36.50
C ALA A 1181 28.72 23.78 -35.08
N ILE A 1182 28.62 22.63 -34.39
CA ILE A 1182 28.10 22.58 -33.01
C ILE A 1182 29.01 23.37 -32.07
N GLU A 1183 30.33 23.22 -32.19
CA GLU A 1183 31.27 23.96 -31.35
C GLU A 1183 31.12 25.48 -31.49
N ASN A 1184 31.00 25.99 -32.71
CA ASN A 1184 30.83 27.42 -32.96
C ASN A 1184 29.50 27.94 -32.40
N LEU A 1185 28.40 27.21 -32.58
CA LEU A 1185 27.09 27.58 -32.02
C LEU A 1185 27.13 27.62 -30.49
N VAL A 1186 27.74 26.63 -29.84
CA VAL A 1186 27.88 26.60 -28.36
C VAL A 1186 28.70 27.80 -27.86
N LYS A 1187 29.81 28.13 -28.54
CA LYS A 1187 30.62 29.31 -28.21
C LYS A 1187 29.83 30.61 -28.38
N GLU A 1188 29.01 30.71 -29.41
CA GLU A 1188 28.14 31.87 -29.63
C GLU A 1188 27.10 32.01 -28.51
N ILE A 1189 26.46 30.91 -28.09
CA ILE A 1189 25.50 30.89 -26.98
C ILE A 1189 26.16 31.37 -25.69
N LEU A 1190 27.33 30.83 -25.34
CA LEU A 1190 28.08 31.24 -24.15
C LEU A 1190 28.46 32.72 -24.20
N MET A 1191 28.89 33.24 -25.35
CA MET A 1191 29.19 34.66 -25.54
C MET A 1191 27.94 35.55 -25.36
N LYS A 1192 26.78 35.16 -25.91
CA LYS A 1192 25.53 35.91 -25.78
C LYS A 1192 25.04 35.96 -24.33
N LYS A 1193 25.01 34.80 -23.65
CA LYS A 1193 24.58 34.73 -22.24
C LYS A 1193 25.51 35.50 -21.29
N ASN A 1194 26.81 35.56 -21.57
CA ASN A 1194 27.75 36.33 -20.77
C ASN A 1194 27.62 37.85 -20.86
N ARG A 1195 27.03 38.38 -21.93
CA ARG A 1195 26.87 39.84 -22.14
C ARG A 1195 25.72 40.45 -21.33
N GLN A 1196 24.99 39.67 -20.51
CA GLN A 1196 23.79 40.10 -19.79
C GLN A 1196 22.72 40.76 -20.67
N SER A 1197 22.70 40.45 -21.98
CA SER A 1197 21.60 40.80 -22.87
C SER A 1197 20.50 39.75 -22.74
N GLU A 1198 19.24 40.16 -22.59
CA GLU A 1198 18.04 39.28 -22.68
C GLU A 1198 17.83 38.69 -24.10
N GLU A 1199 18.88 38.57 -24.91
CA GLU A 1199 18.82 37.98 -26.25
C GLU A 1199 18.57 36.46 -26.15
N SER A 1200 17.50 35.99 -26.78
CA SER A 1200 17.13 34.57 -26.80
C SER A 1200 18.17 33.73 -27.56
N THR A 1201 18.62 32.63 -26.94
CA THR A 1201 19.54 31.63 -27.53
C THR A 1201 18.81 30.45 -28.18
N ASN A 1202 17.47 30.49 -28.21
CA ASN A 1202 16.63 29.38 -28.66
C ASN A 1202 16.89 28.96 -30.11
N ILE A 1203 17.30 29.91 -30.97
CA ILE A 1203 17.56 29.63 -32.39
C ILE A 1203 18.80 28.73 -32.52
N GLN A 1204 19.91 29.11 -31.89
CA GLN A 1204 21.15 28.34 -31.96
C GLN A 1204 21.03 26.99 -31.25
N GLU A 1205 20.30 26.94 -30.13
CA GLU A 1205 19.99 25.67 -29.46
C GLU A 1205 19.21 24.72 -30.38
N LYS A 1206 18.23 25.23 -31.12
CA LYS A 1206 17.47 24.45 -32.10
C LYS A 1206 18.32 24.00 -33.29
N GLU A 1207 19.26 24.82 -33.76
CA GLU A 1207 20.22 24.43 -34.79
C GLU A 1207 21.17 23.32 -34.31
N ILE A 1208 21.65 23.39 -33.06
CA ILE A 1208 22.43 22.30 -32.43
C ILE A 1208 21.60 21.01 -32.42
N ASP A 1209 20.33 21.06 -31.99
CA ASP A 1209 19.45 19.90 -31.98
C ASP A 1209 19.27 19.30 -33.38
N ASN A 1210 19.10 20.13 -34.42
CA ASN A 1210 19.01 19.66 -35.81
C ASN A 1210 20.27 18.92 -36.27
N TYR A 1211 21.46 19.48 -36.02
CA TYR A 1211 22.73 18.79 -36.33
C TYR A 1211 22.86 17.46 -35.59
N ILE A 1212 22.37 17.39 -34.35
CA ILE A 1212 22.36 16.15 -33.58
C ILE A 1212 21.35 15.16 -34.16
N TYR A 1213 20.15 15.59 -34.57
CA TYR A 1213 19.19 14.69 -35.21
C TYR A 1213 19.72 14.11 -36.52
N GLU A 1214 20.42 14.92 -37.33
CA GLU A 1214 21.11 14.48 -38.55
C GLU A 1214 22.22 13.47 -38.25
N LEU A 1215 23.02 13.71 -37.19
CA LEU A 1215 24.09 12.81 -36.75
C LEU A 1215 23.57 11.40 -36.41
N TYR A 1216 22.32 11.30 -35.94
CA TYR A 1216 21.65 10.04 -35.63
C TYR A 1216 20.63 9.60 -36.70
N GLN A 1217 20.58 10.32 -37.83
CA GLN A 1217 19.72 10.06 -38.99
C GLN A 1217 18.24 9.94 -38.63
N LEU A 1218 17.76 10.77 -37.69
CA LEU A 1218 16.36 10.74 -37.25
C LEU A 1218 15.43 11.31 -38.33
N THR A 1219 14.30 10.65 -38.53
CA THR A 1219 13.23 11.10 -39.44
C THR A 1219 12.41 12.22 -38.79
N THR A 1220 11.66 12.99 -39.58
CA THR A 1220 10.78 14.06 -39.07
C THR A 1220 9.75 13.54 -38.04
N GLN A 1221 9.23 12.32 -38.24
CA GLN A 1221 8.33 11.68 -37.28
C GLN A 1221 9.04 11.34 -35.96
N GLU A 1222 10.27 10.81 -36.02
CA GLU A 1222 11.07 10.52 -34.82
C GLU A 1222 11.45 11.79 -34.07
N ILE A 1223 11.78 12.87 -34.80
CA ILE A 1223 12.10 14.19 -34.21
C ILE A 1223 10.90 14.74 -33.43
N SER A 1224 9.69 14.68 -34.00
CA SER A 1224 8.47 15.10 -33.29
C SER A 1224 8.25 14.37 -31.97
N ILE A 1225 8.57 13.06 -31.94
CA ILE A 1225 8.50 12.23 -30.72
C ILE A 1225 9.57 12.63 -29.71
N VAL A 1226 10.80 12.94 -30.16
CA VAL A 1226 11.91 13.35 -29.30
C VAL A 1226 11.64 14.70 -28.63
N GLU A 1227 11.04 15.63 -29.36
CA GLU A 1227 10.71 16.98 -28.89
C GLU A 1227 9.45 17.03 -28.01
N ASP A 1228 8.77 15.90 -27.79
CA ASP A 1228 7.43 15.84 -27.16
C ASP A 1228 6.42 16.81 -27.81
N ASN A 1229 6.60 17.11 -29.11
CA ASN A 1229 5.60 17.81 -29.89
C ASN A 1229 4.46 16.83 -30.13
N ALA A 1230 3.40 16.94 -29.32
CA ALA A 1230 2.15 16.26 -29.60
C ALA A 1230 1.79 16.51 -31.07
N LEU A 1231 1.57 15.43 -31.82
CA LEU A 1231 0.85 15.52 -33.08
C LEU A 1231 -0.50 16.17 -32.76
N LEU A 1232 -0.59 17.47 -33.08
CA LEU A 1232 -1.83 18.26 -33.08
C LEU A 1232 -2.91 17.56 -33.91
#